data_AF-A0A5C6DVN5-F1
#
_entry.id   AF-A0A5C6DVN5-F1
#
_cell.length_a   1.000
_cell.length_b   1.000
_cell.length_c   1.000
_cell.angle_alpha   90.00
_cell.angle_beta   90.00
_cell.angle_gamma   90.00
#
_symmetry.space_group_name_H-M   'P 1'
#
loop_
_entity.id
_entity.type
_entity.pdbx_description
1 polymer ?
#
loop_
_entity_poly.entity_id
_entity_poly.type
_entity_poly.pdbx_seq_one_letter_code
_entity_poly.pdbx_strand_id
1 'polypeptide(L)'
;MGRSGSGAKRQAGSLLGSRQQSGLRGTVGPLRSVFCFTRDTRTAIIAERPLIATPGTFQSSLSIFHSHPMNNTLSFSPNTLLLTVCFGLLTTLAEAAEVMVSAVSGNPLGVATIEIPLASPVPVGSLPRLRATGSAGQVLYPASSEVRMRVTPPSERPVPQPGRGRLLGRVGSLIRELTGADQDKEATVARRVSFLFPSDEPFLVTLGDSDGPIGQYKLVPEKEPLLHDERLRQWWADYTTGVKTQIDLSDYPPWVETYLVAMLSGRLRLPLPDWYETHPSNEDALVSTLKLIAGAEDEKEVVFRQAAAGRMSADPLASTKVTLPAAPSWAPSFPQGNRPPQSPSIPVEPLAGSVPPECFYLRYGSFENYLWFTDLSNEYGGDLSRMATLRGFRTQATESLESQLNLKMTQMSRMLGPTMIEDQAIIGRDLFLNDGASIGVLFQVSNVFLFRSSLQNDRSTRAGSDETIKLSDTRIGGKSVSFLRSADNRVRSFLVENGNMILVTNSKTLVQRFLEVAAGAPSLAQSPEFQLTRQLMPLEREDTVFAYLSPRMMQGLVSPEYLIELRRRLASQAEITLVHLARMASAAEGNPIQSIDQLVAAGYLPADFSQRSDGSGVVSLGAGLIDTRRGARGRFLPIADVKMKSVTAEEAAWYETIAAAYSNRFSHMDPIMIGVRREGVSDGKDDTPKLERLSIHAEVAPLTPAQYGKWAQQLGPPTRVAIQFAADDLVAAQAHVASELLGPPTHLFAAIKDSSPPDLEDFDGLLKSYRSLRQLPGYLGAWPLPGALDRLPLGIGRGTPVGPGMTRLIGGLYRYTGGGFSVLSFFPDILTASLPYWASVEVEDAAQVRARIGDLVGSQLEGWVTDQLYHRSSQTSAAGAQFLGMLSRQLKVNPDQAMGSIADIFGTDLQCTLGGRYLYDADAFHWKSTAWAANRPPIDPPLGYTPPLLQWFRGGQATLTQYDDRVVVDAVVDAQRQ
;
A
#
# COMPACT_ATOMS: atom_id res chain seq x y z
N MET A 1 44.10 34.32 45.93
CA MET A 1 43.49 34.69 47.21
C MET A 1 42.02 34.27 47.16
N GLY A 2 41.39 33.61 48.15
CA GLY A 2 41.96 32.92 49.32
C GLY A 2 40.93 32.67 50.45
N ARG A 3 40.80 31.40 50.92
CA ARG A 3 40.02 30.93 52.11
C ARG A 3 38.48 31.10 52.01
N SER A 4 37.64 30.34 52.74
CA SER A 4 37.76 29.13 53.60
C SER A 4 36.40 28.38 53.56
N GLY A 5 36.30 27.04 53.68
CA GLY A 5 36.41 26.22 54.91
C GLY A 5 35.10 26.27 55.73
N SER A 6 34.57 25.21 56.36
CA SER A 6 34.96 23.80 56.60
C SER A 6 33.67 22.98 56.92
N GLY A 7 33.61 21.64 57.02
CA GLY A 7 34.58 20.54 56.87
C GLY A 7 34.23 19.34 57.80
N ALA A 8 34.85 18.17 57.61
CA ALA A 8 34.72 16.92 58.40
C ALA A 8 33.35 16.17 58.33
N LYS A 9 33.23 14.83 58.44
CA LYS A 9 34.16 13.67 58.65
C LYS A 9 33.53 12.44 57.90
N ARG A 10 34.27 11.53 57.22
CA ARG A 10 34.91 10.26 57.72
C ARG A 10 33.94 9.28 58.42
N GLN A 11 34.00 7.95 58.28
CA GLN A 11 34.94 6.94 57.69
C GLN A 11 34.10 5.67 57.32
N ALA A 12 34.30 4.89 56.25
CA ALA A 12 35.40 3.96 55.85
C ALA A 12 35.30 2.50 56.38
N GLY A 13 35.72 1.51 55.57
CA GLY A 13 35.72 0.05 55.84
C GLY A 13 34.58 -0.69 55.11
N SER A 14 34.71 -1.72 54.24
CA SER A 14 35.80 -2.52 53.62
C SER A 14 35.91 -4.01 54.03
N LEU A 15 35.87 -4.88 52.99
CA LEU A 15 36.48 -6.23 52.87
C LEU A 15 35.79 -7.51 53.43
N LEU A 16 35.62 -8.46 52.49
CA LEU A 16 35.93 -9.90 52.52
C LEU A 16 35.12 -10.96 53.32
N GLY A 17 34.49 -11.86 52.54
CA GLY A 17 34.45 -13.33 52.78
C GLY A 17 33.26 -13.90 53.57
N SER A 18 33.00 -15.23 53.58
CA SER A 18 33.31 -16.30 52.59
C SER A 18 32.70 -17.66 53.04
N ARG A 19 32.16 -18.47 52.09
CA ARG A 19 31.79 -19.91 52.27
C ARG A 19 30.71 -20.18 53.36
N GLN A 20 30.09 -21.35 53.60
CA GLN A 20 29.84 -22.69 52.99
C GLN A 20 28.62 -23.27 53.77
N GLN A 21 27.74 -24.22 53.39
CA GLN A 21 27.43 -25.07 52.21
C GLN A 21 25.99 -25.66 52.50
N SER A 22 25.34 -26.68 51.88
CA SER A 22 25.57 -27.61 50.75
C SER A 22 24.26 -28.34 50.35
N GLY A 23 23.97 -28.49 49.05
CA GLY A 23 23.26 -29.66 48.48
C GLY A 23 21.77 -29.48 48.10
N LEU A 24 21.20 -30.30 47.19
CA LEU A 24 21.84 -31.37 46.38
C LEU A 24 20.98 -31.80 45.16
N ARG A 25 21.65 -32.15 44.04
CA ARG A 25 21.14 -32.72 42.75
C ARG A 25 20.50 -31.72 41.76
N GLY A 26 20.86 -31.71 40.46
CA GLY A 26 21.97 -32.38 39.77
C GLY A 26 22.05 -32.14 38.24
N THR A 27 23.23 -31.71 37.77
CA THR A 27 24.02 -32.18 36.58
C THR A 27 23.33 -32.99 35.45
N VAL A 28 23.64 -32.87 34.15
CA VAL A 28 24.63 -32.08 33.34
C VAL A 28 24.21 -32.13 31.84
N GLY A 29 24.70 -31.25 30.95
CA GLY A 29 24.45 -31.30 29.47
C GLY A 29 25.35 -32.29 28.71
N PRO A 30 25.67 -32.11 27.39
CA PRO A 30 25.22 -31.10 26.42
C PRO A 30 24.95 -31.64 24.97
N LEU A 31 24.79 -30.73 23.99
CA LEU A 31 25.12 -30.85 22.54
C LEU A 31 24.29 -31.73 21.55
N ARG A 32 24.29 -31.23 20.29
CA ARG A 32 24.08 -31.89 18.96
C ARG A 32 22.69 -32.37 18.52
N SER A 33 22.24 -31.81 17.39
CA SER A 33 21.13 -32.25 16.54
C SER A 33 21.64 -32.81 15.19
N VAL A 34 21.46 -34.12 14.92
CA VAL A 34 21.99 -34.77 13.68
C VAL A 34 21.09 -35.94 13.18
N PHE A 35 20.47 -35.74 12.01
CA PHE A 35 20.22 -36.68 10.88
C PHE A 35 19.49 -38.06 11.03
N CYS A 36 18.30 -38.12 10.39
CA CYS A 36 17.96 -38.94 9.18
C CYS A 36 17.47 -40.42 9.17
N PHE A 37 16.52 -40.63 8.22
CA PHE A 37 16.23 -41.83 7.37
C PHE A 37 15.77 -43.14 8.07
N THR A 38 15.01 -44.05 7.43
CA THR A 38 15.10 -44.60 6.05
C THR A 38 13.78 -45.15 5.45
N ARG A 39 13.65 -45.07 4.09
CA ARG A 39 13.23 -46.12 3.09
C ARG A 39 11.91 -46.91 3.29
N ASP A 40 11.24 -47.44 2.24
CA ASP A 40 11.77 -47.97 0.97
C ASP A 40 10.90 -47.72 -0.29
N THR A 41 11.02 -48.56 -1.33
CA THR A 41 10.83 -48.22 -2.76
C THR A 41 9.99 -49.21 -3.58
N ARG A 42 9.79 -48.90 -4.88
CA ARG A 42 9.34 -49.74 -6.04
C ARG A 42 7.84 -49.72 -6.40
N THR A 43 7.39 -49.89 -7.65
CA THR A 43 7.97 -49.72 -9.03
C THR A 43 6.78 -49.74 -10.04
N ALA A 44 6.89 -49.05 -11.19
CA ALA A 44 5.87 -49.03 -12.26
C ALA A 44 6.05 -50.13 -13.34
N ILE A 45 5.06 -50.38 -14.21
CA ILE A 45 5.20 -51.23 -15.43
C ILE A 45 4.05 -51.03 -16.47
N ILE A 46 4.41 -50.69 -17.73
CA ILE A 46 3.92 -51.19 -19.07
C ILE A 46 2.39 -51.08 -19.40
N ALA A 47 1.85 -50.85 -20.63
CA ALA A 47 2.36 -50.84 -22.03
C ALA A 47 1.61 -49.84 -22.98
N GLU A 48 2.36 -49.33 -23.98
CA GLU A 48 2.12 -49.35 -25.45
C GLU A 48 0.85 -48.81 -26.19
N ARG A 49 1.11 -48.45 -27.47
CA ARG A 49 0.25 -47.97 -28.59
C ARG A 49 -0.20 -49.19 -29.46
N PRO A 50 -1.01 -49.12 -30.58
CA PRO A 50 -1.04 -48.03 -31.59
C PRO A 50 -2.30 -47.76 -32.48
N LEU A 51 -2.23 -46.64 -33.22
CA LEU A 51 -2.61 -46.37 -34.64
C LEU A 51 -3.94 -46.87 -35.28
N ILE A 52 -4.67 -45.96 -35.98
CA ILE A 52 -4.90 -45.89 -37.47
C ILE A 52 -6.15 -45.03 -37.85
N ALA A 53 -6.07 -44.33 -39.00
CA ALA A 53 -7.13 -43.75 -39.87
C ALA A 53 -7.96 -42.50 -39.45
N THR A 54 -7.71 -41.43 -40.22
CA THR A 54 -8.66 -40.37 -40.66
C THR A 54 -9.21 -40.76 -42.07
N PRO A 55 -9.89 -39.93 -42.92
CA PRO A 55 -10.38 -38.54 -42.76
C PRO A 55 -11.80 -38.22 -43.31
N GLY A 56 -12.26 -36.98 -43.04
CA GLY A 56 -13.01 -36.14 -43.99
C GLY A 56 -14.56 -36.13 -43.96
N THR A 57 -15.29 -35.12 -44.48
CA THR A 57 -15.04 -33.66 -44.72
C THR A 57 -16.31 -33.01 -45.34
N PHE A 58 -16.33 -31.67 -45.47
CA PHE A 58 -17.24 -30.83 -46.30
C PHE A 58 -18.64 -30.43 -45.78
N GLN A 59 -18.79 -29.11 -45.51
CA GLN A 59 -19.70 -28.12 -46.13
C GLN A 59 -21.20 -28.43 -46.38
N SER A 60 -22.13 -27.46 -46.37
CA SER A 60 -22.18 -26.05 -45.90
C SER A 60 -23.61 -25.50 -46.11
N SER A 61 -23.89 -24.26 -45.63
CA SER A 61 -24.86 -23.28 -46.20
C SER A 61 -26.36 -23.66 -46.30
N LEU A 62 -27.35 -22.75 -46.22
CA LEU A 62 -27.51 -21.41 -45.63
C LEU A 62 -29.03 -21.08 -45.66
N SER A 63 -29.55 -20.25 -44.72
CA SER A 63 -30.73 -19.36 -44.95
C SER A 63 -32.14 -19.97 -45.19
N ILE A 64 -33.31 -19.30 -45.05
CA ILE A 64 -33.80 -18.06 -44.38
C ILE A 64 -35.38 -18.08 -44.39
N PHE A 65 -36.07 -17.33 -43.49
CA PHE A 65 -37.52 -16.93 -43.54
C PHE A 65 -38.62 -18.04 -43.40
N HIS A 66 -39.88 -17.80 -42.91
CA HIS A 66 -40.50 -16.70 -42.11
C HIS A 66 -41.84 -17.17 -41.43
N SER A 67 -42.47 -16.27 -40.64
CA SER A 67 -43.92 -16.14 -40.31
C SER A 67 -44.79 -17.33 -39.80
N HIS A 68 -45.19 -17.26 -38.52
CA HIS A 68 -46.56 -17.05 -37.96
C HIS A 68 -47.87 -17.41 -38.77
N PRO A 69 -49.07 -17.55 -38.12
CA PRO A 69 -49.41 -17.79 -36.69
C PRO A 69 -50.70 -18.65 -36.38
N MET A 70 -51.05 -18.74 -35.08
CA MET A 70 -52.41 -18.72 -34.47
C MET A 70 -53.35 -19.95 -34.32
N ASN A 71 -53.89 -20.04 -33.08
CA ASN A 71 -55.28 -20.29 -32.65
C ASN A 71 -55.90 -21.70 -32.44
N ASN A 72 -56.17 -21.96 -31.15
CA ASN A 72 -57.51 -22.20 -30.54
C ASN A 72 -58.05 -23.60 -30.17
N THR A 73 -58.21 -23.76 -28.85
CA THR A 73 -59.41 -24.22 -28.08
C THR A 73 -59.94 -25.67 -28.15
N LEU A 74 -60.00 -26.29 -26.95
CA LEU A 74 -61.16 -26.99 -26.32
C LEU A 74 -61.79 -28.22 -27.06
N SER A 75 -62.42 -29.22 -26.43
CA SER A 75 -62.97 -29.36 -25.06
C SER A 75 -63.32 -30.83 -24.68
N PHE A 76 -63.24 -31.16 -23.38
CA PHE A 76 -64.03 -32.17 -22.64
C PHE A 76 -63.90 -33.70 -22.94
N SER A 77 -64.50 -34.51 -22.05
CA SER A 77 -64.34 -35.96 -21.78
C SER A 77 -65.72 -36.69 -21.90
N PRO A 78 -66.06 -37.92 -21.38
CA PRO A 78 -65.44 -38.77 -20.33
C PRO A 78 -65.42 -40.32 -20.55
N ASN A 79 -64.76 -41.05 -19.63
CA ASN A 79 -64.94 -42.48 -19.22
C ASN A 79 -64.80 -43.61 -20.29
N THR A 80 -64.34 -44.84 -20.00
CA THR A 80 -64.38 -45.64 -18.75
C THR A 80 -63.23 -46.67 -18.67
N LEU A 81 -63.00 -47.23 -17.46
CA LEU A 81 -62.20 -48.40 -17.03
C LEU A 81 -62.01 -49.57 -18.04
N LEU A 82 -61.02 -50.49 -17.94
CA LEU A 82 -59.81 -50.63 -17.08
C LEU A 82 -58.96 -51.83 -17.53
N LEU A 83 -57.62 -51.73 -17.52
CA LEU A 83 -56.68 -52.84 -17.23
C LEU A 83 -55.25 -52.32 -17.03
N THR A 84 -54.44 -53.04 -16.25
CA THR A 84 -53.26 -52.49 -15.55
C THR A 84 -51.94 -53.08 -16.04
N VAL A 85 -50.97 -52.22 -16.35
CA VAL A 85 -49.53 -52.56 -16.33
C VAL A 85 -48.79 -51.43 -15.62
N CYS A 86 -48.05 -51.77 -14.56
CA CYS A 86 -47.32 -50.79 -13.76
C CYS A 86 -45.98 -50.41 -14.39
N PHE A 87 -45.76 -49.12 -14.64
CA PHE A 87 -44.42 -48.55 -14.70
C PHE A 87 -44.37 -47.31 -13.79
N GLY A 88 -43.63 -47.41 -12.69
CA GLY A 88 -43.55 -46.37 -11.68
C GLY A 88 -42.64 -45.22 -12.10
N LEU A 89 -43.22 -44.18 -12.71
CA LEU A 89 -42.57 -42.87 -12.79
C LEU A 89 -42.55 -42.23 -11.39
N LEU A 90 -41.53 -42.57 -10.61
CA LEU A 90 -41.14 -41.84 -9.42
C LEU A 90 -40.60 -40.47 -9.84
N THR A 91 -41.51 -39.52 -10.08
CA THR A 91 -41.18 -38.10 -10.10
C THR A 91 -40.62 -37.74 -8.72
N THR A 92 -39.32 -37.52 -8.64
CA THR A 92 -38.68 -36.99 -7.43
C THR A 92 -39.12 -35.54 -7.24
N LEU A 93 -40.27 -35.37 -6.58
CA LEU A 93 -40.57 -34.15 -5.84
C LEU A 93 -39.47 -34.00 -4.80
N ALA A 94 -38.49 -33.15 -5.09
CA ALA A 94 -37.57 -32.69 -4.06
C ALA A 94 -38.40 -31.87 -3.08
N GLU A 95 -38.48 -32.31 -1.82
CA GLU A 95 -39.12 -31.52 -0.77
C GLU A 95 -38.40 -30.17 -0.68
N ALA A 96 -39.15 -29.08 -0.82
CA ALA A 96 -38.61 -27.75 -0.65
C ALA A 96 -38.29 -27.57 0.84
N ALA A 97 -37.01 -27.70 1.20
CA ALA A 97 -36.56 -27.61 2.57
C ALA A 97 -36.97 -26.25 3.16
N GLU A 98 -37.69 -26.29 4.28
CA GLU A 98 -38.39 -25.13 4.83
C GLU A 98 -37.40 -24.05 5.27
N VAL A 99 -37.59 -22.81 4.77
CA VAL A 99 -36.70 -21.69 5.07
C VAL A 99 -36.93 -21.25 6.51
N MET A 100 -35.90 -21.40 7.34
CA MET A 100 -35.98 -21.09 8.76
C MET A 100 -35.87 -19.58 8.96
N VAL A 101 -36.88 -18.98 9.60
CA VAL A 101 -37.00 -17.54 9.83
C VAL A 101 -37.21 -17.31 11.33
N SER A 102 -36.42 -16.42 11.93
CA SER A 102 -36.51 -16.06 13.35
C SER A 102 -36.21 -14.57 13.55
N ALA A 103 -36.93 -13.92 14.45
CA ALA A 103 -36.69 -12.53 14.85
C ALA A 103 -36.92 -12.38 16.35
N VAL A 104 -35.90 -11.94 17.09
CA VAL A 104 -35.98 -11.77 18.54
C VAL A 104 -35.71 -10.32 18.91
N SER A 105 -36.67 -9.71 19.60
CA SER A 105 -36.67 -8.32 20.06
C SER A 105 -35.56 -8.07 21.08
N GLY A 106 -35.01 -6.86 21.10
CA GLY A 106 -33.97 -6.47 22.05
C GLY A 106 -33.78 -4.96 22.12
N ASN A 107 -33.09 -4.51 23.17
CA ASN A 107 -32.85 -3.10 23.45
C ASN A 107 -31.33 -2.86 23.54
N PRO A 108 -30.72 -2.05 22.66
CA PRO A 108 -31.35 -1.15 21.70
C PRO A 108 -31.80 -1.78 20.37
N LEU A 109 -31.36 -3.01 20.06
CA LEU A 109 -31.64 -3.68 18.79
C LEU A 109 -32.03 -5.15 18.98
N GLY A 110 -33.02 -5.62 18.22
CA GLY A 110 -33.34 -7.03 18.03
C GLY A 110 -32.43 -7.70 16.99
N VAL A 111 -32.47 -9.03 16.93
CA VAL A 111 -31.67 -9.86 16.01
C VAL A 111 -32.58 -10.75 15.19
N ALA A 112 -32.44 -10.71 13.86
CA ALA A 112 -33.14 -11.58 12.93
C ALA A 112 -32.17 -12.51 12.20
N THR A 113 -32.64 -13.71 11.88
CA THR A 113 -31.92 -14.73 11.11
C THR A 113 -32.85 -15.34 10.08
N ILE A 114 -32.38 -15.46 8.84
CA ILE A 114 -33.02 -16.23 7.77
C ILE A 114 -32.00 -17.25 7.25
N GLU A 115 -32.38 -18.52 7.23
CA GLU A 115 -31.52 -19.62 6.82
C GLU A 115 -32.20 -20.49 5.76
N ILE A 116 -31.54 -20.61 4.60
CA ILE A 116 -31.97 -21.46 3.48
C ILE A 116 -31.16 -22.77 3.54
N PRO A 117 -31.73 -23.88 4.03
CA PRO A 117 -31.12 -25.20 3.87
C PRO A 117 -30.98 -25.59 2.39
N LEU A 118 -29.89 -26.25 2.04
CA LEU A 118 -29.57 -26.72 0.70
C LEU A 118 -29.99 -28.19 0.53
N ALA A 119 -30.58 -28.52 -0.63
CA ALA A 119 -31.02 -29.87 -0.95
C ALA A 119 -29.86 -30.90 -1.09
N SER A 120 -28.61 -30.44 -1.11
CA SER A 120 -27.39 -31.26 -1.01
C SER A 120 -26.22 -30.40 -0.52
N PRO A 121 -25.25 -30.96 0.23
CA PRO A 121 -24.05 -30.23 0.63
C PRO A 121 -23.19 -29.84 -0.59
N VAL A 122 -22.68 -28.62 -0.60
CA VAL A 122 -21.81 -28.08 -1.67
C VAL A 122 -20.42 -27.69 -1.12
N PRO A 123 -19.37 -27.54 -1.95
CA PRO A 123 -18.08 -27.01 -1.51
C PRO A 123 -18.24 -25.62 -0.86
N VAL A 124 -17.43 -25.33 0.16
CA VAL A 124 -17.43 -24.04 0.86
C VAL A 124 -17.11 -22.91 -0.11
N GLY A 125 -17.81 -21.78 0.01
CA GLY A 125 -17.61 -20.59 -0.84
C GLY A 125 -18.04 -20.75 -2.31
N SER A 126 -18.66 -21.87 -2.69
CA SER A 126 -19.12 -22.11 -4.07
C SER A 126 -20.42 -21.37 -4.44
N LEU A 127 -21.10 -20.76 -3.46
CA LEU A 127 -22.37 -20.06 -3.66
C LEU A 127 -22.26 -18.55 -3.42
N PRO A 128 -23.09 -17.72 -4.07
CA PRO A 128 -23.19 -16.30 -3.75
C PRO A 128 -23.51 -16.03 -2.28
N ARG A 129 -23.04 -14.90 -1.72
CA ARG A 129 -23.45 -14.45 -0.37
C ARG A 129 -24.87 -13.88 -0.40
N LEU A 130 -25.67 -14.19 0.63
CA LEU A 130 -27.03 -13.67 0.76
C LEU A 130 -27.04 -12.17 1.10
N ARG A 131 -28.09 -11.49 0.66
CA ARG A 131 -28.36 -10.07 0.89
C ARG A 131 -29.79 -9.90 1.43
N ALA A 132 -29.92 -9.45 2.68
CA ALA A 132 -31.21 -9.02 3.22
C ALA A 132 -31.44 -7.53 2.92
N THR A 133 -32.67 -7.20 2.52
CA THR A 133 -33.13 -5.81 2.27
C THR A 133 -34.56 -5.64 2.80
N GLY A 134 -34.88 -4.48 3.35
CA GLY A 134 -36.21 -4.14 3.88
C GLY A 134 -36.51 -2.66 3.64
N SER A 135 -37.52 -2.09 4.28
CA SER A 135 -37.68 -0.63 4.24
C SER A 135 -36.54 0.07 5.02
N ALA A 136 -36.43 1.40 4.85
CA ALA A 136 -35.39 2.18 5.52
C ALA A 136 -35.40 1.93 7.05
N GLY A 137 -34.21 1.69 7.64
CA GLY A 137 -34.04 1.39 9.05
C GLY A 137 -34.34 -0.05 9.50
N GLN A 138 -35.02 -0.90 8.70
CA GLN A 138 -35.44 -2.23 9.15
C GLN A 138 -34.34 -3.31 9.14
N VAL A 139 -33.33 -3.19 8.27
CA VAL A 139 -32.25 -4.17 8.11
C VAL A 139 -30.90 -3.50 8.32
N LEU A 140 -30.36 -3.64 9.53
CA LEU A 140 -29.12 -3.02 9.98
C LEU A 140 -28.01 -4.07 10.10
N TYR A 141 -26.78 -3.69 9.75
CA TYR A 141 -25.56 -4.50 9.91
C TYR A 141 -25.66 -5.98 9.47
N PRO A 142 -26.16 -6.27 8.24
CA PRO A 142 -26.31 -7.65 7.77
C PRO A 142 -24.96 -8.37 7.61
N ALA A 143 -24.87 -9.55 8.22
CA ALA A 143 -23.86 -10.57 8.02
C ALA A 143 -24.45 -11.74 7.21
N SER A 144 -23.68 -12.32 6.29
CA SER A 144 -24.05 -13.58 5.62
C SER A 144 -22.95 -14.61 5.86
N SER A 145 -23.38 -15.81 6.26
CA SER A 145 -22.55 -16.93 6.66
C SER A 145 -22.99 -18.20 5.95
N GLU A 146 -22.07 -19.15 5.83
CA GLU A 146 -22.35 -20.49 5.34
C GLU A 146 -22.42 -21.44 6.53
N VAL A 147 -23.53 -22.16 6.68
CA VAL A 147 -23.65 -23.22 7.68
C VAL A 147 -22.97 -24.45 7.13
N ARG A 148 -21.93 -24.92 7.82
CA ARG A 148 -21.06 -26.00 7.36
C ARG A 148 -21.28 -27.28 8.16
N MET A 149 -21.24 -28.43 7.49
CA MET A 149 -21.11 -29.73 8.14
C MET A 149 -19.76 -30.36 7.80
N ARG A 150 -19.12 -31.05 8.75
CA ARG A 150 -17.98 -31.92 8.42
C ARG A 150 -18.46 -33.08 7.54
N VAL A 151 -17.91 -33.22 6.34
CA VAL A 151 -18.16 -34.36 5.46
C VAL A 151 -17.27 -35.52 5.88
N THR A 152 -17.85 -36.64 6.31
CA THR A 152 -17.10 -37.88 6.56
C THR A 152 -16.39 -38.33 5.28
N PRO A 153 -15.05 -38.39 5.22
CA PRO A 153 -14.33 -38.79 4.02
C PRO A 153 -14.68 -40.20 3.52
N PRO A 154 -14.47 -40.52 2.23
CA PRO A 154 -14.67 -41.87 1.69
C PRO A 154 -13.89 -42.97 2.45
N SER A 155 -12.77 -42.63 3.08
CA SER A 155 -12.00 -43.50 3.97
C SER A 155 -12.67 -43.81 5.32
N GLU A 156 -13.32 -42.83 5.97
CA GLU A 156 -13.93 -42.97 7.31
C GLU A 156 -15.31 -43.68 7.30
N ARG A 157 -15.96 -43.85 6.14
CA ARG A 157 -17.29 -44.48 6.03
C ARG A 157 -17.22 -46.02 6.22
N PRO A 158 -18.21 -46.67 6.84
CA PRO A 158 -18.23 -48.13 6.97
C PRO A 158 -18.22 -48.87 5.61
N VAL A 159 -17.81 -50.13 5.62
CA VAL A 159 -17.78 -50.98 4.41
C VAL A 159 -19.17 -51.61 4.22
N PRO A 160 -19.87 -51.39 3.08
CA PRO A 160 -21.12 -52.07 2.80
C PRO A 160 -20.90 -53.57 2.60
N GLN A 161 -21.87 -54.40 2.99
CA GLN A 161 -21.75 -55.86 2.90
C GLN A 161 -21.51 -56.33 1.46
N PRO A 162 -20.69 -57.39 1.24
CA PRO A 162 -20.41 -57.90 -0.10
C PRO A 162 -21.68 -58.34 -0.84
N GLY A 163 -21.83 -57.94 -2.11
CA GLY A 163 -22.92 -58.43 -2.98
C GLY A 163 -23.63 -57.38 -3.83
N ARG A 164 -23.42 -56.06 -3.61
CA ARG A 164 -23.96 -55.01 -4.49
C ARG A 164 -22.84 -54.11 -5.04
N GLY A 165 -22.69 -54.08 -6.35
CA GLY A 165 -21.51 -53.54 -7.04
C GLY A 165 -21.41 -52.00 -7.03
N ARG A 166 -20.63 -51.44 -6.10
CA ARG A 166 -20.13 -50.05 -6.16
C ARG A 166 -18.65 -49.87 -5.77
N LEU A 167 -17.88 -50.97 -5.66
CA LEU A 167 -16.47 -50.94 -5.21
C LEU A 167 -15.55 -50.07 -6.10
N LEU A 168 -15.68 -50.16 -7.43
CA LEU A 168 -14.86 -49.38 -8.37
C LEU A 168 -14.96 -47.86 -8.16
N GLY A 169 -16.17 -47.35 -7.92
CA GLY A 169 -16.38 -45.93 -7.63
C GLY A 169 -15.70 -45.46 -6.34
N ARG A 170 -15.56 -46.36 -5.35
CA ARG A 170 -14.90 -46.04 -4.07
C ARG A 170 -13.37 -46.03 -4.17
N VAL A 171 -12.79 -46.86 -5.04
CA VAL A 171 -11.36 -46.77 -5.40
C VAL A 171 -11.09 -45.45 -6.13
N GLY A 172 -11.95 -45.08 -7.08
CA GLY A 172 -11.86 -43.79 -7.79
C GLY A 172 -11.97 -42.56 -6.87
N SER A 173 -12.75 -42.63 -5.79
CA SER A 173 -12.79 -41.55 -4.78
C SER A 173 -11.57 -41.55 -3.86
N LEU A 174 -11.07 -42.73 -3.44
CA LEU A 174 -9.88 -42.83 -2.57
C LEU A 174 -8.59 -42.35 -3.27
N ILE A 175 -8.45 -42.62 -4.58
CA ILE A 175 -7.33 -42.08 -5.37
C ILE A 175 -7.42 -40.55 -5.43
N ARG A 176 -8.63 -39.98 -5.54
CA ARG A 176 -8.85 -38.53 -5.57
C ARG A 176 -8.59 -37.87 -4.20
N GLU A 177 -8.98 -38.54 -3.11
CA GLU A 177 -8.72 -38.18 -1.71
C GLU A 177 -7.21 -38.17 -1.39
N LEU A 178 -6.42 -39.04 -2.04
CA LEU A 178 -4.95 -39.10 -1.90
C LEU A 178 -4.19 -38.09 -2.78
N THR A 179 -4.85 -37.46 -3.77
CA THR A 179 -4.21 -36.47 -4.67
C THR A 179 -4.62 -35.02 -4.39
N GLY A 180 -5.81 -34.78 -3.83
CA GLY A 180 -6.28 -33.43 -3.47
C GLY A 180 -6.02 -33.09 -2.01
N ALA A 181 -4.85 -32.54 -1.69
CA ALA A 181 -4.44 -32.23 -0.31
C ALA A 181 -5.28 -31.13 0.37
N ASP A 182 -5.92 -30.25 -0.42
CA ASP A 182 -6.71 -29.09 0.02
C ASP A 182 -8.24 -29.26 -0.22
N GLN A 183 -8.76 -30.49 -0.26
CA GLN A 183 -10.23 -30.66 -0.22
C GLN A 183 -10.76 -30.30 1.17
N ASP A 184 -11.63 -29.28 1.24
CA ASP A 184 -12.35 -28.92 2.45
C ASP A 184 -13.03 -30.14 3.06
N LYS A 185 -12.73 -30.40 4.33
CA LYS A 185 -13.40 -31.44 5.14
C LYS A 185 -14.79 -31.01 5.58
N GLU A 186 -15.22 -29.83 5.14
CA GLU A 186 -16.49 -29.19 5.40
C GLU A 186 -17.25 -28.99 4.08
N ALA A 187 -18.56 -29.13 4.11
CA ALA A 187 -19.43 -28.73 3.01
C ALA A 187 -20.53 -27.82 3.55
N THR A 188 -20.90 -26.82 2.76
CA THR A 188 -21.96 -25.88 3.08
C THR A 188 -23.31 -26.57 2.86
N VAL A 189 -24.13 -26.55 3.91
CA VAL A 189 -25.45 -27.22 3.98
C VAL A 189 -26.62 -26.25 4.12
N ALA A 190 -26.36 -25.01 4.53
CA ALA A 190 -27.33 -23.93 4.46
C ALA A 190 -26.65 -22.58 4.20
N ARG A 191 -27.37 -21.66 3.55
CA ARG A 191 -26.96 -20.26 3.40
C ARG A 191 -27.70 -19.45 4.47
N ARG A 192 -26.99 -18.70 5.30
CA ARG A 192 -27.59 -17.87 6.37
C ARG A 192 -27.35 -16.39 6.10
N VAL A 193 -28.34 -15.57 6.48
CA VAL A 193 -28.17 -14.13 6.71
C VAL A 193 -28.71 -13.77 8.09
N SER A 194 -27.95 -13.00 8.84
CA SER A 194 -28.30 -12.50 10.17
C SER A 194 -28.12 -10.98 10.20
N PHE A 195 -29.04 -10.26 10.82
CA PHE A 195 -29.02 -8.79 10.85
C PHE A 195 -29.73 -8.23 12.09
N LEU A 196 -29.48 -6.96 12.39
CA LEU A 196 -30.11 -6.25 13.50
C LEU A 196 -31.32 -5.42 13.03
N PHE A 197 -32.30 -5.20 13.92
CA PHE A 197 -33.47 -4.39 13.64
C PHE A 197 -33.91 -3.56 14.88
N PRO A 198 -34.53 -2.38 14.71
CA PRO A 198 -34.85 -1.46 15.82
C PRO A 198 -36.32 -1.49 16.31
N SER A 199 -37.21 -2.28 15.70
CA SER A 199 -38.66 -2.25 15.99
C SER A 199 -39.21 -3.62 16.38
N ASP A 200 -40.13 -3.63 17.36
CA ASP A 200 -40.92 -4.82 17.75
C ASP A 200 -42.06 -5.14 16.75
N GLU A 201 -42.34 -4.25 15.78
CA GLU A 201 -43.44 -4.43 14.83
C GLU A 201 -43.09 -5.44 13.72
N PRO A 202 -44.04 -6.31 13.28
CA PRO A 202 -43.81 -7.23 12.18
C PRO A 202 -43.48 -6.54 10.85
N PHE A 203 -42.43 -6.99 10.16
CA PHE A 203 -41.92 -6.36 8.93
C PHE A 203 -41.62 -7.37 7.81
N LEU A 204 -41.37 -6.85 6.60
CA LEU A 204 -41.07 -7.65 5.40
C LEU A 204 -39.61 -7.44 4.98
N VAL A 205 -38.91 -8.54 4.70
CA VAL A 205 -37.54 -8.53 4.16
C VAL A 205 -37.50 -9.26 2.84
N THR A 206 -37.00 -8.59 1.80
CA THR A 206 -36.63 -9.19 0.52
C THR A 206 -35.21 -9.73 0.64
N LEU A 207 -35.07 -11.02 0.37
CA LEU A 207 -33.80 -11.74 0.32
C LEU A 207 -33.37 -11.90 -1.14
N GLY A 208 -32.09 -11.74 -1.42
CA GLY A 208 -31.49 -11.97 -2.74
C GLY A 208 -30.00 -12.27 -2.63
N ASP A 209 -29.30 -12.33 -3.77
CA ASP A 209 -27.84 -12.47 -3.81
C ASP A 209 -27.19 -11.67 -4.97
N SER A 210 -26.28 -12.27 -5.76
CA SER A 210 -25.73 -11.62 -6.97
C SER A 210 -26.56 -11.86 -8.23
N ASP A 211 -27.44 -12.85 -8.19
CA ASP A 211 -28.05 -13.43 -9.39
C ASP A 211 -29.54 -13.04 -9.48
N GLY A 212 -30.15 -12.65 -8.36
CA GLY A 212 -31.46 -12.00 -8.30
C GLY A 212 -32.08 -11.93 -6.89
N PRO A 213 -33.35 -11.50 -6.79
CA PRO A 213 -34.16 -11.72 -5.60
C PRO A 213 -34.55 -13.21 -5.49
N ILE A 214 -34.46 -13.75 -4.28
CA ILE A 214 -34.79 -15.15 -3.93
C ILE A 214 -36.23 -15.25 -3.41
N GLY A 215 -36.67 -14.29 -2.59
CA GLY A 215 -38.00 -14.31 -1.99
C GLY A 215 -38.25 -13.17 -1.00
N GLN A 216 -39.48 -13.08 -0.51
CA GLN A 216 -39.88 -12.15 0.55
C GLN A 216 -40.38 -12.90 1.78
N TYR A 217 -39.89 -12.51 2.95
CA TYR A 217 -40.15 -13.17 4.22
C TYR A 217 -40.74 -12.16 5.21
N LYS A 218 -41.82 -12.56 5.90
CA LYS A 218 -42.40 -11.78 6.99
C LYS A 218 -41.77 -12.19 8.31
N LEU A 219 -41.20 -11.22 9.00
CA LEU A 219 -40.61 -11.38 10.33
C LEU A 219 -41.61 -10.89 11.38
N VAL A 220 -41.69 -11.60 12.49
CA VAL A 220 -42.53 -11.27 13.65
C VAL A 220 -41.61 -11.29 14.88
N PRO A 221 -41.25 -10.13 15.45
CA PRO A 221 -40.36 -10.08 16.62
C PRO A 221 -40.96 -10.73 17.87
N GLU A 222 -40.28 -11.75 18.39
CA GLU A 222 -40.61 -12.44 19.63
C GLU A 222 -39.82 -11.85 20.81
N LYS A 223 -40.25 -12.05 22.07
CA LYS A 223 -39.67 -11.39 23.26
C LYS A 223 -39.03 -12.38 24.23
N GLU A 224 -37.92 -12.98 23.80
CA GLU A 224 -37.17 -13.98 24.57
C GLU A 224 -35.71 -13.52 24.85
N PRO A 225 -35.40 -12.97 26.03
CA PRO A 225 -34.07 -12.41 26.32
C PRO A 225 -32.91 -13.41 26.21
N LEU A 226 -33.11 -14.67 26.62
CA LEU A 226 -32.07 -15.70 26.53
C LEU A 226 -31.76 -16.09 25.06
N LEU A 227 -32.78 -16.12 24.21
CA LEU A 227 -32.63 -16.40 22.79
C LEU A 227 -32.01 -15.19 22.06
N HIS A 228 -32.33 -13.96 22.48
CA HIS A 228 -31.68 -12.74 22.00
C HIS A 228 -30.17 -12.76 22.31
N ASP A 229 -29.78 -13.05 23.56
CA ASP A 229 -28.38 -13.18 23.98
C ASP A 229 -27.61 -14.25 23.19
N GLU A 230 -28.25 -15.34 22.77
CA GLU A 230 -27.66 -16.37 21.90
C GLU A 230 -27.52 -15.87 20.45
N ARG A 231 -28.62 -15.38 19.86
CA ARG A 231 -28.67 -14.91 18.46
C ARG A 231 -27.73 -13.72 18.24
N LEU A 232 -27.62 -12.80 19.20
CA LEU A 232 -26.71 -11.65 19.15
C LEU A 232 -25.24 -12.09 19.11
N ARG A 233 -24.85 -13.09 19.93
CA ARG A 233 -23.48 -13.63 19.91
C ARG A 233 -23.18 -14.40 18.63
N GLN A 234 -24.14 -15.14 18.06
CA GLN A 234 -23.98 -15.77 16.75
C GLN A 234 -23.85 -14.75 15.63
N TRP A 235 -24.71 -13.72 15.59
CA TRP A 235 -24.60 -12.62 14.62
C TRP A 235 -23.25 -11.91 14.75
N TRP A 236 -22.74 -11.69 15.98
CA TRP A 236 -21.44 -11.05 16.18
C TRP A 236 -20.27 -11.87 15.63
N ALA A 237 -20.28 -13.19 15.84
CA ALA A 237 -19.29 -14.09 15.26
C ALA A 237 -19.36 -14.12 13.73
N ASP A 238 -20.56 -14.23 13.16
CA ASP A 238 -20.79 -14.19 11.70
C ASP A 238 -20.35 -12.85 11.09
N TYR A 239 -20.68 -11.74 11.76
CA TYR A 239 -20.36 -10.37 11.33
C TYR A 239 -18.85 -10.10 11.36
N THR A 240 -18.19 -10.34 12.50
CA THR A 240 -16.74 -10.10 12.64
C THR A 240 -15.91 -11.01 11.75
N THR A 241 -16.33 -12.25 11.51
CA THR A 241 -15.71 -13.17 10.53
C THR A 241 -15.91 -12.68 9.10
N GLY A 242 -17.13 -12.25 8.75
CA GLY A 242 -17.45 -11.69 7.44
C GLY A 242 -16.67 -10.41 7.13
N VAL A 243 -16.52 -9.53 8.13
CA VAL A 243 -15.69 -8.33 8.08
C VAL A 243 -14.22 -8.67 7.92
N LYS A 244 -13.64 -9.54 8.75
CA LYS A 244 -12.22 -9.94 8.63
C LYS A 244 -11.91 -10.51 7.26
N THR A 245 -12.80 -11.34 6.73
CA THR A 245 -12.71 -11.89 5.37
C THR A 245 -12.77 -10.81 4.29
N GLN A 246 -13.52 -9.71 4.50
CA GLN A 246 -13.55 -8.58 3.58
C GLN A 246 -12.24 -7.78 3.62
N ILE A 247 -11.71 -7.52 4.82
CA ILE A 247 -10.41 -6.85 5.02
C ILE A 247 -9.29 -7.64 4.33
N ASP A 248 -9.22 -8.96 4.55
CA ASP A 248 -8.19 -9.85 3.98
C ASP A 248 -8.23 -9.98 2.43
N LEU A 249 -9.30 -9.51 1.79
CA LEU A 249 -9.50 -9.53 0.33
C LEU A 249 -9.49 -8.13 -0.31
N SER A 250 -9.25 -7.07 0.47
CA SER A 250 -9.38 -5.68 0.03
C SER A 250 -8.04 -5.01 -0.27
N ASP A 251 -8.06 -4.07 -1.22
CA ASP A 251 -6.92 -3.21 -1.61
C ASP A 251 -7.23 -1.72 -1.27
N TYR A 252 -7.77 -1.50 -0.08
CA TYR A 252 -8.13 -0.19 0.47
C TYR A 252 -8.01 -0.17 2.01
N PRO A 253 -7.90 0.99 2.67
CA PRO A 253 -7.77 1.06 4.12
C PRO A 253 -9.08 0.69 4.83
N PRO A 254 -9.11 -0.27 5.78
CA PRO A 254 -10.35 -0.86 6.32
C PRO A 254 -11.01 -0.01 7.43
N TRP A 255 -11.04 1.31 7.23
CA TRP A 255 -11.46 2.27 8.25
C TRP A 255 -12.97 2.19 8.55
N VAL A 256 -13.79 1.88 7.54
CA VAL A 256 -15.25 1.68 7.73
C VAL A 256 -15.53 0.41 8.53
N GLU A 257 -14.88 -0.69 8.14
CA GLU A 257 -14.96 -1.99 8.80
C GLU A 257 -14.53 -1.90 10.27
N THR A 258 -13.36 -1.29 10.52
CA THR A 258 -12.80 -1.06 11.84
C THR A 258 -13.74 -0.21 12.71
N TYR A 259 -14.25 0.90 12.18
CA TYR A 259 -15.20 1.74 12.92
C TYR A 259 -16.48 0.97 13.29
N LEU A 260 -17.07 0.25 12.34
CA LEU A 260 -18.31 -0.48 12.58
C LEU A 260 -18.12 -1.55 13.65
N VAL A 261 -17.00 -2.29 13.65
CA VAL A 261 -16.69 -3.27 14.70
C VAL A 261 -16.52 -2.59 16.07
N ALA A 262 -15.80 -1.47 16.15
CA ALA A 262 -15.63 -0.76 17.43
C ALA A 262 -16.94 -0.18 17.98
N MET A 263 -17.73 0.48 17.13
CA MET A 263 -19.01 1.09 17.50
C MET A 263 -20.06 0.04 17.93
N LEU A 264 -20.16 -1.08 17.20
CA LEU A 264 -21.07 -2.17 17.55
C LEU A 264 -20.62 -2.88 18.83
N SER A 265 -19.32 -3.12 19.01
CA SER A 265 -18.73 -3.64 20.25
C SER A 265 -19.11 -2.76 21.45
N GLY A 266 -18.91 -1.44 21.35
CA GLY A 266 -19.25 -0.48 22.41
C GLY A 266 -20.75 -0.42 22.73
N ARG A 267 -21.61 -0.18 21.72
CA ARG A 267 -23.06 0.00 21.94
C ARG A 267 -23.77 -1.26 22.40
N LEU A 268 -23.35 -2.43 21.92
CA LEU A 268 -23.98 -3.72 22.22
C LEU A 268 -23.26 -4.49 23.35
N ARG A 269 -22.18 -3.92 23.91
CA ARG A 269 -21.33 -4.52 24.96
C ARG A 269 -20.74 -5.88 24.58
N LEU A 270 -20.41 -6.03 23.30
CA LEU A 270 -19.80 -7.23 22.72
C LEU A 270 -18.27 -7.10 22.75
N PRO A 271 -17.51 -8.19 22.95
CA PRO A 271 -16.05 -8.13 22.95
C PRO A 271 -15.51 -7.76 21.55
N LEU A 272 -14.44 -6.96 21.50
CA LEU A 272 -13.64 -6.81 20.29
C LEU A 272 -13.04 -8.18 19.92
N PRO A 273 -12.98 -8.54 18.63
CA PRO A 273 -12.38 -9.80 18.19
C PRO A 273 -10.85 -9.70 18.20
N ASP A 274 -10.15 -10.80 18.50
CA ASP A 274 -8.69 -10.86 18.69
C ASP A 274 -7.88 -10.18 17.57
N TRP A 275 -8.32 -10.31 16.32
CA TRP A 275 -7.66 -9.71 15.14
C TRP A 275 -7.71 -8.17 15.11
N TYR A 276 -8.62 -7.55 15.86
CA TYR A 276 -8.74 -6.09 15.98
C TYR A 276 -7.56 -5.51 16.78
N GLU A 277 -7.17 -6.19 17.86
CA GLU A 277 -6.07 -5.76 18.75
C GLU A 277 -4.70 -6.33 18.33
N THR A 278 -4.69 -7.30 17.40
CA THR A 278 -3.46 -7.87 16.86
C THR A 278 -2.72 -6.85 15.98
N HIS A 279 -1.74 -6.16 16.56
CA HIS A 279 -0.76 -5.41 15.79
C HIS A 279 0.05 -6.35 14.87
N PRO A 280 0.24 -6.02 13.59
CA PRO A 280 1.16 -6.76 12.74
C PRO A 280 2.61 -6.49 13.19
N SER A 281 3.19 -7.51 13.84
CA SER A 281 4.62 -7.69 14.15
C SER A 281 5.19 -7.06 15.44
N ASN A 282 6.34 -7.63 15.82
CA ASN A 282 7.25 -7.20 16.87
C ASN A 282 8.42 -6.45 16.19
N GLU A 283 8.09 -5.42 15.39
CA GLU A 283 9.01 -4.74 14.46
C GLU A 283 10.06 -3.86 15.17
N ASP A 284 11.15 -3.57 14.46
CA ASP A 284 12.18 -2.64 14.91
C ASP A 284 11.60 -1.21 14.96
N ALA A 285 11.84 -0.49 16.08
CA ALA A 285 11.41 0.89 16.25
C ALA A 285 11.91 1.82 15.13
N LEU A 286 13.06 1.51 14.51
CA LEU A 286 13.57 2.23 13.33
C LEU A 286 12.67 2.02 12.10
N VAL A 287 12.15 0.80 11.91
CA VAL A 287 11.27 0.46 10.77
C VAL A 287 9.90 1.11 10.94
N SER A 288 9.30 1.00 12.13
CA SER A 288 8.04 1.71 12.44
C SER A 288 8.19 3.23 12.34
N THR A 289 9.31 3.80 12.80
CA THR A 289 9.57 5.25 12.64
C THR A 289 9.68 5.64 11.16
N LEU A 290 10.32 4.82 10.31
CA LEU A 290 10.40 5.05 8.87
C LEU A 290 9.03 4.88 8.18
N LYS A 291 8.21 3.88 8.57
CA LYS A 291 6.82 3.75 8.11
C LYS A 291 6.00 4.98 8.45
N LEU A 292 6.08 5.43 9.71
CA LEU A 292 5.39 6.62 10.20
C LEU A 292 5.83 7.89 9.44
N ILE A 293 7.13 8.07 9.21
CA ILE A 293 7.71 9.18 8.42
C ILE A 293 7.37 9.07 6.92
N ALA A 294 7.15 7.86 6.39
CA ALA A 294 6.64 7.65 5.03
C ALA A 294 5.11 7.82 4.91
N GLY A 295 4.39 8.00 6.02
CA GLY A 295 2.93 8.07 6.06
C GLY A 295 2.26 6.74 5.68
N ALA A 296 2.88 5.61 5.99
CA ALA A 296 2.40 4.27 5.67
C ALA A 296 1.03 3.97 6.30
N GLU A 297 0.20 3.23 5.58
CA GLU A 297 -1.23 3.08 5.92
C GLU A 297 -1.47 2.15 7.12
N ASP A 298 -0.55 1.21 7.40
CA ASP A 298 -0.60 0.35 8.58
C ASP A 298 -0.43 1.13 9.89
N GLU A 299 0.48 2.11 9.91
CA GLU A 299 0.63 3.05 11.04
C GLU A 299 -0.61 3.96 11.20
N LYS A 300 -1.25 4.37 10.08
CA LYS A 300 -2.51 5.14 10.12
C LYS A 300 -3.66 4.29 10.65
N GLU A 301 -3.78 3.04 10.21
CA GLU A 301 -4.81 2.10 10.65
C GLU A 301 -4.67 1.77 12.14
N VAL A 302 -3.45 1.61 12.66
CA VAL A 302 -3.19 1.42 14.10
C VAL A 302 -3.76 2.58 14.93
N VAL A 303 -3.47 3.82 14.56
CA VAL A 303 -4.00 4.99 15.28
C VAL A 303 -5.52 5.09 15.12
N PHE A 304 -6.07 4.75 13.95
CA PHE A 304 -7.50 4.70 13.71
C PHE A 304 -8.22 3.65 14.57
N ARG A 305 -7.68 2.42 14.68
CA ARG A 305 -8.20 1.34 15.55
C ARG A 305 -8.26 1.76 17.02
N GLN A 306 -7.23 2.45 17.51
CA GLN A 306 -7.16 2.95 18.90
C GLN A 306 -8.18 4.07 19.16
N ALA A 307 -8.34 5.01 18.23
CA ALA A 307 -9.34 6.07 18.31
C ALA A 307 -10.77 5.52 18.24
N ALA A 308 -11.05 4.59 17.32
CA ALA A 308 -12.37 3.98 17.16
C ALA A 308 -12.79 3.18 18.41
N ALA A 309 -11.84 2.49 19.06
CA ALA A 309 -12.08 1.68 20.25
C ALA A 309 -12.16 2.47 21.57
N GLY A 310 -12.03 3.80 21.55
CA GLY A 310 -12.07 4.63 22.76
C GLY A 310 -10.93 4.35 23.74
N ARG A 311 -9.70 4.20 23.21
CA ARG A 311 -8.50 3.89 24.00
C ARG A 311 -7.44 4.99 23.96
N MET A 312 -7.78 6.17 23.44
CA MET A 312 -6.82 7.27 23.27
C MET A 312 -6.47 7.98 24.58
N SER A 313 -7.37 7.95 25.57
CA SER A 313 -7.15 8.60 26.87
C SER A 313 -7.32 7.65 28.07
N ALA A 314 -7.13 6.34 27.85
CA ALA A 314 -7.42 5.30 28.84
C ALA A 314 -6.36 5.11 29.94
N ASP A 315 -5.12 5.61 29.76
CA ASP A 315 -4.04 5.48 30.75
C ASP A 315 -3.96 6.75 31.64
N PRO A 316 -3.96 6.63 32.99
CA PRO A 316 -3.65 7.75 33.89
C PRO A 316 -2.39 8.54 33.54
N LEU A 317 -1.35 7.90 32.96
CA LEU A 317 -0.12 8.54 32.49
C LEU A 317 -0.35 9.50 31.31
N ALA A 318 -1.39 9.29 30.49
CA ALA A 318 -1.76 10.19 29.39
C ALA A 318 -2.22 11.57 29.90
N SER A 319 -2.65 11.68 31.16
CA SER A 319 -2.99 12.96 31.79
C SER A 319 -1.77 13.73 32.34
N THR A 320 -0.67 13.03 32.62
CA THR A 320 0.50 13.59 33.32
C THR A 320 1.40 14.32 32.34
N LYS A 321 1.56 15.63 32.52
CA LYS A 321 2.35 16.49 31.62
C LYS A 321 3.80 16.59 32.06
N VAL A 322 4.71 16.22 31.16
CA VAL A 322 6.16 16.28 31.33
C VAL A 322 6.79 17.25 30.34
N THR A 323 8.06 17.59 30.56
CA THR A 323 8.89 18.31 29.59
C THR A 323 9.09 17.47 28.33
N LEU A 324 9.34 18.13 27.19
CA LEU A 324 9.69 17.44 25.96
C LEU A 324 10.98 16.61 26.16
N PRO A 325 11.02 15.33 25.73
CA PRO A 325 12.24 14.51 25.78
C PRO A 325 13.32 15.06 24.83
N ALA A 326 14.56 14.61 25.03
CA ALA A 326 15.70 15.05 24.22
C ALA A 326 15.69 14.43 22.80
N ALA A 327 16.06 15.22 21.79
CA ALA A 327 16.31 14.71 20.44
C ALA A 327 17.50 13.72 20.41
N PRO A 328 17.66 12.92 19.34
CA PRO A 328 18.73 11.92 19.28
C PRO A 328 20.12 12.58 19.23
N SER A 329 21.14 11.84 19.67
CA SER A 329 22.47 12.40 19.93
C SER A 329 23.33 12.52 18.65
N TRP A 330 23.12 13.58 17.88
CA TRP A 330 23.84 13.82 16.62
C TRP A 330 25.28 14.32 16.81
N ALA A 331 26.22 13.64 16.16
CA ALA A 331 27.56 14.13 15.87
C ALA A 331 27.57 14.95 14.55
N PRO A 332 28.62 15.75 14.29
CA PRO A 332 28.84 16.36 12.98
C PRO A 332 29.10 15.30 11.90
N SER A 333 28.56 15.49 10.68
CA SER A 333 28.77 14.60 9.53
C SER A 333 30.22 14.53 9.02
N PHE A 334 31.09 15.42 9.50
CA PHE A 334 32.54 15.38 9.27
C PHE A 334 33.29 15.39 10.62
N PRO A 335 34.09 14.35 10.93
CA PRO A 335 34.98 14.36 12.09
C PRO A 335 35.94 15.57 12.06
N GLN A 336 36.30 16.11 13.23
CA GLN A 336 37.22 17.24 13.30
C GLN A 336 38.58 16.87 12.69
N GLY A 337 38.96 17.57 11.62
CA GLY A 337 40.16 17.29 10.80
C GLY A 337 39.85 16.69 9.42
N ASN A 338 38.74 15.97 9.26
CA ASN A 338 38.38 15.25 8.02
C ASN A 338 37.29 15.96 7.19
N ARG A 339 37.19 17.29 7.26
CA ARG A 339 36.40 18.04 6.26
C ARG A 339 37.14 17.96 4.92
N PRO A 340 36.45 17.74 3.78
CA PRO A 340 37.06 17.86 2.47
C PRO A 340 37.85 19.18 2.34
N PRO A 341 39.05 19.19 1.76
CA PRO A 341 39.85 20.40 1.61
C PRO A 341 39.03 21.42 0.82
N GLN A 342 38.78 22.59 1.42
CA GLN A 342 37.97 23.63 0.79
C GLN A 342 38.70 24.20 -0.42
N SER A 343 38.40 23.66 -1.60
CA SER A 343 38.80 24.26 -2.88
C SER A 343 38.31 25.71 -2.94
N PRO A 344 39.14 26.67 -3.38
CA PRO A 344 38.74 28.06 -3.46
C PRO A 344 37.55 28.20 -4.42
N SER A 345 36.42 28.65 -3.87
CA SER A 345 35.11 28.78 -4.54
C SER A 345 34.66 27.55 -5.34
N ILE A 346 34.13 26.54 -4.64
CA ILE A 346 33.16 25.62 -5.25
C ILE A 346 31.95 26.46 -5.72
N PRO A 347 31.55 26.41 -7.01
CA PRO A 347 30.39 27.16 -7.49
C PRO A 347 29.10 26.66 -6.83
N VAL A 348 28.28 27.59 -6.36
CA VAL A 348 26.96 27.33 -5.78
C VAL A 348 25.98 28.36 -6.32
N GLU A 349 24.76 27.93 -6.63
CA GLU A 349 23.70 28.76 -7.16
C GLU A 349 23.23 29.83 -6.13
N PRO A 350 22.87 31.06 -6.56
CA PRO A 350 22.50 32.13 -5.63
C PRO A 350 21.25 31.79 -4.79
N LEU A 351 20.33 31.01 -5.37
CA LEU A 351 19.07 30.63 -4.73
C LEU A 351 19.30 29.78 -3.47
N ALA A 352 20.23 28.81 -3.50
CA ALA A 352 20.64 28.02 -2.32
C ALA A 352 21.27 28.89 -1.21
N GLY A 353 21.79 30.08 -1.55
CA GLY A 353 22.26 31.09 -0.61
C GLY A 353 21.15 31.66 0.30
N SER A 354 19.87 31.54 -0.08
CA SER A 354 18.71 32.02 0.68
C SER A 354 17.90 30.91 1.37
N VAL A 355 18.30 29.64 1.21
CA VAL A 355 17.58 28.49 1.76
C VAL A 355 18.06 28.18 3.18
N PRO A 356 17.17 27.97 4.17
CA PRO A 356 17.56 27.51 5.50
C PRO A 356 18.14 26.08 5.46
N PRO A 357 19.25 25.79 6.15
CA PRO A 357 19.96 24.52 6.03
C PRO A 357 19.17 23.31 6.57
N GLU A 358 18.14 23.53 7.38
CA GLU A 358 17.19 22.49 7.83
C GLU A 358 16.02 22.22 6.86
N CYS A 359 16.09 22.70 5.62
CA CYS A 359 15.13 22.37 4.56
C CYS A 359 15.66 21.29 3.60
N PHE A 360 14.73 20.54 3.00
CA PHE A 360 14.96 19.93 1.70
C PHE A 360 14.94 21.03 0.61
N TYR A 361 15.54 20.72 -0.53
CA TYR A 361 15.73 21.67 -1.61
C TYR A 361 15.52 20.98 -2.97
N LEU A 362 14.48 21.38 -3.71
CA LEU A 362 14.13 20.85 -5.03
C LEU A 362 14.17 21.99 -6.05
N ARG A 363 15.29 22.12 -6.76
CA ARG A 363 15.61 23.19 -7.72
C ARG A 363 15.31 22.74 -9.16
N TYR A 364 14.84 23.67 -9.99
CA TYR A 364 14.62 23.46 -11.43
C TYR A 364 15.66 24.14 -12.33
N GLY A 365 16.38 25.14 -11.85
CA GLY A 365 17.45 25.82 -12.60
C GLY A 365 16.97 26.82 -13.65
N SER A 366 15.76 26.62 -14.19
CA SER A 366 15.01 27.60 -14.98
C SER A 366 13.50 27.37 -14.82
N PHE A 367 12.68 28.30 -15.30
CA PHE A 367 11.22 28.16 -15.25
C PHE A 367 10.70 27.12 -16.26
N GLU A 368 11.33 26.95 -17.42
CA GLU A 368 10.96 25.96 -18.44
C GLU A 368 11.19 24.53 -17.97
N ASN A 369 12.20 24.30 -17.13
CA ASN A 369 12.44 23.01 -16.48
C ASN A 369 11.33 22.69 -15.46
N TYR A 370 10.87 23.69 -14.71
CA TYR A 370 9.70 23.56 -13.83
C TYR A 370 8.41 23.28 -14.64
N LEU A 371 8.18 23.99 -15.75
CA LEU A 371 7.02 23.72 -16.62
C LEU A 371 7.04 22.27 -17.14
N TRP A 372 8.18 21.81 -17.70
CA TRP A 372 8.35 20.43 -18.14
C TRP A 372 8.06 19.41 -17.03
N PHE A 373 8.53 19.66 -15.80
CA PHE A 373 8.24 18.79 -14.66
C PHE A 373 6.74 18.77 -14.30
N THR A 374 6.06 19.92 -14.34
CA THR A 374 4.60 19.95 -14.12
C THR A 374 3.82 19.26 -15.22
N ASP A 375 4.25 19.39 -16.49
CA ASP A 375 3.55 18.81 -17.63
C ASP A 375 3.73 17.30 -17.69
N LEU A 376 4.95 16.80 -17.45
CA LEU A 376 5.24 15.38 -17.24
C LEU A 376 4.40 14.77 -16.10
N SER A 377 4.26 15.49 -14.98
CA SER A 377 3.42 15.04 -13.86
C SER A 377 1.93 14.99 -14.25
N ASN A 378 1.44 15.97 -15.01
CA ASN A 378 0.05 16.04 -15.48
C ASN A 378 -0.28 14.95 -16.52
N GLU A 379 0.63 14.69 -17.47
CA GLU A 379 0.53 13.61 -18.47
C GLU A 379 0.27 12.25 -17.80
N TYR A 380 0.94 11.95 -16.69
CA TYR A 380 0.75 10.71 -15.92
C TYR A 380 -0.22 10.86 -14.73
N GLY A 381 -1.16 11.80 -14.81
CA GLY A 381 -2.34 11.88 -13.95
C GLY A 381 -2.16 12.65 -12.63
N GLY A 382 -1.13 13.50 -12.53
CA GLY A 382 -0.88 14.47 -11.47
C GLY A 382 0.11 14.05 -10.38
N ASP A 383 0.68 12.85 -10.48
CA ASP A 383 1.54 12.25 -9.45
C ASP A 383 2.47 11.19 -10.07
N LEU A 384 3.78 11.44 -10.12
CA LEU A 384 4.78 10.53 -10.70
C LEU A 384 4.81 9.15 -10.03
N SER A 385 4.34 9.01 -8.78
CA SER A 385 4.26 7.69 -8.12
C SER A 385 3.25 6.75 -8.80
N ARG A 386 2.31 7.29 -9.59
CA ARG A 386 1.36 6.51 -10.42
C ARG A 386 2.05 5.71 -11.53
N MET A 387 3.22 6.16 -11.99
CA MET A 387 4.00 5.47 -13.02
C MET A 387 4.50 4.09 -12.56
N ALA A 388 4.61 3.87 -11.23
CA ALA A 388 5.05 2.60 -10.63
C ALA A 388 4.02 1.96 -9.67
N THR A 389 3.03 2.70 -9.15
CA THR A 389 2.07 2.19 -8.15
C THR A 389 0.64 2.11 -8.68
N LEU A 390 0.21 0.89 -9.01
CA LEU A 390 -1.21 0.57 -9.20
C LEU A 390 -1.91 0.63 -7.84
N ARG A 391 -2.68 1.71 -7.61
CA ARG A 391 -3.47 1.98 -6.39
C ARG A 391 -4.84 2.55 -6.74
N GLY A 392 -5.85 2.24 -5.92
CA GLY A 392 -7.25 2.64 -6.13
C GLY A 392 -7.61 4.09 -5.77
N PHE A 393 -6.69 4.89 -5.22
CA PHE A 393 -6.96 6.25 -4.74
C PHE A 393 -6.14 7.32 -5.48
N ARG A 394 -6.69 8.54 -5.64
CA ARG A 394 -6.02 9.68 -6.26
C ARG A 394 -5.52 10.69 -5.22
N THR A 395 -4.21 10.85 -5.13
CA THR A 395 -3.55 11.97 -4.47
C THR A 395 -3.91 13.29 -5.17
N GLN A 396 -4.33 14.31 -4.40
CA GLN A 396 -4.54 15.69 -4.91
C GLN A 396 -3.52 16.69 -4.31
N ALA A 397 -2.34 16.20 -3.89
CA ALA A 397 -1.35 16.98 -3.14
C ALA A 397 -0.94 18.30 -3.82
N THR A 398 -0.52 18.21 -5.09
CA THR A 398 -0.02 19.36 -5.88
C THR A 398 -1.12 20.41 -6.09
N GLU A 399 -2.30 19.98 -6.57
CA GLU A 399 -3.45 20.86 -6.79
C GLU A 399 -3.91 21.56 -5.50
N SER A 400 -3.90 20.83 -4.37
CA SER A 400 -4.22 21.40 -3.05
C SER A 400 -3.16 22.38 -2.55
N LEU A 401 -1.87 22.14 -2.81
CA LEU A 401 -0.80 23.05 -2.41
C LEU A 401 -0.80 24.35 -3.23
N GLU A 402 -0.95 24.27 -4.56
CA GLU A 402 -1.09 25.47 -5.41
C GLU A 402 -2.30 26.32 -4.99
N SER A 403 -3.41 25.67 -4.64
CA SER A 403 -4.62 26.32 -4.14
C SER A 403 -4.42 26.96 -2.75
N GLN A 404 -3.66 26.31 -1.85
CA GLN A 404 -3.35 26.82 -0.51
C GLN A 404 -2.38 28.01 -0.56
N LEU A 405 -1.34 27.93 -1.42
CA LEU A 405 -0.34 28.99 -1.62
C LEU A 405 -0.84 30.13 -2.52
N ASN A 406 -1.93 29.92 -3.27
CA ASN A 406 -2.43 30.82 -4.32
C ASN A 406 -1.38 31.08 -5.42
N LEU A 407 -0.84 30.00 -5.99
CA LEU A 407 0.18 29.98 -7.05
C LEU A 407 -0.30 29.27 -8.33
N LYS A 408 -1.60 29.33 -8.64
CA LYS A 408 -2.18 28.62 -9.80
C LYS A 408 -1.56 29.09 -11.12
N MET A 409 -1.09 28.13 -11.91
CA MET A 409 -0.39 28.39 -13.15
C MET A 409 -1.34 28.78 -14.31
N THR A 410 -1.49 30.08 -14.58
CA THR A 410 -2.31 30.57 -15.71
C THR A 410 -1.54 30.50 -17.04
N GLN A 411 -2.24 30.55 -18.18
CA GLN A 411 -1.58 30.66 -19.50
C GLN A 411 -0.68 31.91 -19.60
N MET A 412 -1.10 33.03 -19.02
CA MET A 412 -0.29 34.26 -18.96
C MET A 412 0.96 34.06 -18.07
N SER A 413 0.81 33.35 -16.95
CA SER A 413 1.93 32.97 -16.06
C SER A 413 2.95 32.08 -16.79
N ARG A 414 2.48 31.13 -17.61
CA ARG A 414 3.36 30.27 -18.44
C ARG A 414 4.10 31.06 -19.53
N MET A 415 3.42 32.00 -20.20
CA MET A 415 4.02 32.81 -21.26
C MET A 415 5.04 33.84 -20.74
N LEU A 416 4.77 34.47 -19.59
CA LEU A 416 5.61 35.55 -19.07
C LEU A 416 6.65 35.07 -18.04
N GLY A 417 6.43 33.93 -17.39
CA GLY A 417 7.33 33.35 -16.38
C GLY A 417 8.81 33.29 -16.80
N PRO A 418 9.16 32.75 -17.99
CA PRO A 418 10.54 32.70 -18.50
C PRO A 418 11.26 34.05 -18.57
N THR A 419 10.50 35.16 -18.70
CA THR A 419 11.08 36.52 -18.79
C THR A 419 11.30 37.19 -17.45
N MET A 420 10.72 36.65 -16.37
CA MET A 420 10.74 37.24 -15.02
C MET A 420 11.37 36.36 -13.95
N ILE A 421 11.39 35.04 -14.14
CA ILE A 421 11.93 34.06 -13.18
C ILE A 421 13.25 33.50 -13.74
N GLU A 422 14.35 33.76 -13.05
CA GLU A 422 15.68 33.28 -13.41
C GLU A 422 15.89 31.83 -12.94
N ASP A 423 15.43 31.52 -11.73
CA ASP A 423 15.52 30.19 -11.11
C ASP A 423 14.38 30.01 -10.09
N GLN A 424 14.00 28.77 -9.82
CA GLN A 424 12.92 28.39 -8.92
C GLN A 424 13.29 27.12 -8.16
N ALA A 425 12.98 27.09 -6.87
CA ALA A 425 13.02 25.87 -6.06
C ALA A 425 11.80 25.73 -5.15
N ILE A 426 11.40 24.49 -4.88
CA ILE A 426 10.51 24.14 -3.77
C ILE A 426 11.39 23.81 -2.56
N ILE A 427 11.07 24.38 -1.41
CA ILE A 427 11.78 24.16 -0.15
C ILE A 427 10.79 23.83 0.97
N GLY A 428 11.19 22.99 1.91
CA GLY A 428 10.37 22.66 3.06
C GLY A 428 11.10 21.84 4.10
N ARG A 429 10.47 21.63 5.25
CA ARG A 429 11.03 20.82 6.34
C ARG A 429 10.55 19.37 6.37
N ASP A 430 9.52 19.05 5.59
CA ASP A 430 8.90 17.74 5.53
C ASP A 430 8.15 17.53 4.19
N LEU A 431 7.86 16.27 3.87
CA LEU A 431 7.24 15.85 2.61
C LEU A 431 5.78 15.40 2.77
N PHE A 432 5.12 15.73 3.89
CA PHE A 432 3.76 15.28 4.21
C PHE A 432 2.68 16.12 3.49
N LEU A 433 2.73 16.16 2.16
CA LEU A 433 1.91 17.07 1.36
C LEU A 433 0.39 16.88 1.59
N ASN A 434 -0.03 15.63 1.85
CA ASN A 434 -1.42 15.27 2.17
C ASN A 434 -1.85 15.68 3.59
N ASP A 435 -0.92 15.88 4.52
CA ASP A 435 -1.20 16.01 5.96
C ASP A 435 -0.78 17.40 6.52
N GLY A 436 -0.61 18.38 5.61
CA GLY A 436 -0.28 19.77 5.92
C GLY A 436 1.22 20.02 6.12
N ALA A 437 2.02 19.77 5.08
CA ALA A 437 3.47 19.92 5.08
C ALA A 437 3.98 21.35 5.34
N SER A 438 5.19 21.48 5.88
CA SER A 438 5.90 22.75 6.07
C SER A 438 6.69 23.11 4.81
N ILE A 439 6.08 23.84 3.87
CA ILE A 439 6.61 23.97 2.49
C ILE A 439 6.40 25.37 1.87
N GLY A 440 7.21 25.71 0.86
CA GLY A 440 7.06 26.91 0.04
C GLY A 440 7.84 26.86 -1.27
N VAL A 441 7.56 27.83 -2.14
CA VAL A 441 8.26 28.06 -3.40
C VAL A 441 9.11 29.32 -3.28
N LEU A 442 10.39 29.19 -3.57
CA LEU A 442 11.38 30.26 -3.60
C LEU A 442 11.74 30.57 -5.05
N PHE A 443 11.54 31.81 -5.45
CA PHE A 443 11.83 32.32 -6.79
C PHE A 443 13.01 33.29 -6.73
N GLN A 444 13.96 33.15 -7.66
CA GLN A 444 14.91 34.18 -8.02
C GLN A 444 14.35 34.92 -9.25
N VAL A 445 14.16 36.24 -9.17
CA VAL A 445 13.45 37.00 -10.22
C VAL A 445 14.25 38.19 -10.75
N SER A 446 14.24 38.36 -12.08
CA SER A 446 14.87 39.48 -12.78
C SER A 446 14.14 40.81 -12.54
N ASN A 447 12.81 40.75 -12.35
CA ASN A 447 11.97 41.93 -12.08
C ASN A 447 11.03 41.70 -10.89
N VAL A 448 11.56 41.95 -9.69
CA VAL A 448 10.87 41.91 -8.39
C VAL A 448 9.55 42.69 -8.42
N PHE A 449 9.53 43.88 -9.02
CA PHE A 449 8.36 44.76 -8.99
C PHE A 449 7.19 44.15 -9.76
N LEU A 450 7.40 43.74 -11.02
CA LEU A 450 6.34 43.17 -11.86
C LEU A 450 5.83 41.84 -11.28
N PHE A 451 6.73 40.93 -10.89
CA PHE A 451 6.35 39.63 -10.35
C PHE A 451 5.55 39.76 -9.05
N ARG A 452 6.00 40.63 -8.13
CA ARG A 452 5.26 40.93 -6.90
C ARG A 452 3.90 41.56 -7.18
N SER A 453 3.80 42.49 -8.12
CA SER A 453 2.52 43.12 -8.48
C SER A 453 1.53 42.11 -9.05
N SER A 454 1.98 41.13 -9.85
CA SER A 454 1.13 40.01 -10.28
C SER A 454 0.64 39.20 -9.09
N LEU A 455 1.54 38.71 -8.23
CA LEU A 455 1.16 37.92 -7.05
C LEU A 455 0.23 38.69 -6.12
N GLN A 456 0.43 40.00 -5.93
CA GLN A 456 -0.45 40.84 -5.11
C GLN A 456 -1.85 40.98 -5.73
N ASN A 457 -1.96 41.16 -7.05
CA ASN A 457 -3.23 41.19 -7.77
C ASN A 457 -4.00 39.87 -7.64
N ASP A 458 -3.31 38.73 -7.77
CA ASP A 458 -3.92 37.41 -7.67
C ASP A 458 -4.42 37.15 -6.24
N ARG A 459 -3.68 37.62 -5.23
CA ARG A 459 -4.04 37.53 -3.80
C ARG A 459 -5.20 38.46 -3.42
N SER A 460 -5.26 39.69 -3.96
CA SER A 460 -6.40 40.59 -3.75
C SER A 460 -7.66 40.06 -4.44
N THR A 461 -7.53 39.51 -5.65
CA THR A 461 -8.62 38.84 -6.36
C THR A 461 -9.16 37.65 -5.55
N ARG A 462 -8.25 36.82 -5.02
CA ARG A 462 -8.63 35.68 -4.16
C ARG A 462 -9.38 36.10 -2.90
N ALA A 463 -8.90 37.14 -2.20
CA ALA A 463 -9.57 37.66 -1.01
C ALA A 463 -10.92 38.34 -1.32
N GLY A 464 -11.04 39.03 -2.47
CA GLY A 464 -12.30 39.61 -2.93
C GLY A 464 -13.34 38.58 -3.38
N SER A 465 -12.91 37.35 -3.70
CA SER A 465 -13.80 36.27 -4.19
C SER A 465 -14.48 35.44 -3.10
N ASP A 466 -14.06 35.55 -1.84
CA ASP A 466 -14.52 34.68 -0.74
C ASP A 466 -14.28 35.38 0.62
N GLU A 467 -15.35 35.82 1.29
CA GLU A 467 -15.29 36.59 2.55
C GLU A 467 -14.62 35.84 3.72
N THR A 468 -14.48 34.50 3.62
CA THR A 468 -13.74 33.71 4.61
C THR A 468 -12.23 33.83 4.47
N ILE A 469 -11.75 34.31 3.31
CA ILE A 469 -10.34 34.54 2.99
C ILE A 469 -9.98 35.99 3.31
N LYS A 470 -8.97 36.19 4.16
CA LYS A 470 -8.50 37.51 4.58
C LYS A 470 -7.06 37.72 4.16
N LEU A 471 -6.84 38.80 3.40
CA LEU A 471 -5.53 39.34 3.08
C LEU A 471 -5.15 40.39 4.13
N SER A 472 -3.95 40.31 4.67
CA SER A 472 -3.46 41.20 5.73
C SER A 472 -1.94 41.22 5.75
N ASP A 473 -1.32 42.35 6.09
CA ASP A 473 0.11 42.41 6.37
C ASP A 473 0.40 42.03 7.84
N THR A 474 1.46 41.26 8.05
CA THR A 474 1.92 40.85 9.38
C THR A 474 3.42 41.05 9.51
N ARG A 475 3.93 41.28 10.73
CA ARG A 475 5.38 41.46 10.96
C ARG A 475 6.03 40.16 11.43
N ILE A 476 7.07 39.74 10.71
CA ILE A 476 7.90 38.57 11.00
C ILE A 476 9.35 39.02 10.74
N GLY A 477 10.29 38.72 11.65
CA GLY A 477 11.68 39.19 11.53
C GLY A 477 11.82 40.72 11.40
N GLY A 478 10.86 41.49 11.94
CA GLY A 478 10.78 42.97 11.79
C GLY A 478 10.26 43.48 10.45
N LYS A 479 10.42 42.70 9.37
CA LYS A 479 9.90 42.94 8.01
C LYS A 479 8.38 42.88 7.96
N SER A 480 7.78 43.49 6.94
CA SER A 480 6.37 43.27 6.58
C SER A 480 6.25 42.02 5.68
N VAL A 481 5.22 41.23 5.90
CA VAL A 481 4.94 39.98 5.17
C VAL A 481 3.46 39.96 4.83
N SER A 482 3.13 39.82 3.55
CA SER A 482 1.75 39.68 3.11
C SER A 482 1.25 38.29 3.50
N PHE A 483 0.12 38.20 4.21
CA PHE A 483 -0.47 36.95 4.64
C PHE A 483 -1.93 36.85 4.17
N LEU A 484 -2.18 35.88 3.28
CA LEU A 484 -3.49 35.50 2.79
C LEU A 484 -3.91 34.21 3.50
N ARG A 485 -5.07 34.20 4.18
CA ARG A 485 -5.50 33.08 5.02
C ARG A 485 -7.01 32.88 5.06
N SER A 486 -7.45 31.64 5.25
CA SER A 486 -8.78 31.29 5.76
C SER A 486 -8.66 30.60 7.13
N ALA A 487 -9.77 30.48 7.87
CA ALA A 487 -9.76 29.93 9.24
C ALA A 487 -9.47 28.41 9.30
N ASP A 488 -9.82 27.69 8.23
CA ASP A 488 -9.65 26.25 8.02
C ASP A 488 -8.26 25.88 7.42
N ASN A 489 -7.40 26.86 7.13
CA ASN A 489 -6.18 26.76 6.32
C ASN A 489 -6.38 26.29 4.86
N ARG A 490 -7.61 26.35 4.30
CA ARG A 490 -7.90 26.14 2.86
C ARG A 490 -7.09 27.07 1.96
N VAL A 491 -6.84 28.30 2.41
CA VAL A 491 -5.77 29.16 1.94
C VAL A 491 -4.89 29.52 3.12
N ARG A 492 -3.56 29.40 2.94
CA ARG A 492 -2.55 29.73 3.94
C ARG A 492 -1.26 30.07 3.20
N SER A 493 -1.07 31.36 2.91
CA SER A 493 0.01 31.83 2.04
C SER A 493 0.65 33.10 2.56
N PHE A 494 1.86 32.96 3.09
CA PHE A 494 2.77 34.07 3.37
C PHE A 494 3.58 34.39 2.11
N LEU A 495 3.74 35.67 1.80
CA LEU A 495 4.57 36.20 0.72
C LEU A 495 5.57 37.21 1.32
N VAL A 496 6.87 36.94 1.14
CA VAL A 496 7.97 37.76 1.65
C VAL A 496 9.04 37.96 0.58
N GLU A 497 9.67 39.13 0.56
CA GLU A 497 10.73 39.52 -0.38
C GLU A 497 12.06 39.83 0.35
N ASN A 498 13.19 39.49 -0.29
CA ASN A 498 14.50 39.94 0.13
C ASN A 498 15.45 40.04 -1.08
N GLY A 499 15.77 41.26 -1.53
CA GLY A 499 16.55 41.46 -2.75
C GLY A 499 15.78 40.98 -3.98
N ASN A 500 16.41 40.18 -4.83
CA ASN A 500 15.78 39.50 -5.97
C ASN A 500 15.12 38.15 -5.62
N MET A 501 15.07 37.79 -4.33
CA MET A 501 14.50 36.52 -3.85
C MET A 501 13.10 36.72 -3.26
N ILE A 502 12.14 35.92 -3.69
CA ILE A 502 10.75 35.96 -3.22
C ILE A 502 10.33 34.57 -2.76
N LEU A 503 9.88 34.45 -1.51
CA LEU A 503 9.37 33.21 -0.92
C LEU A 503 7.84 33.29 -0.74
N VAL A 504 7.14 32.28 -1.25
CA VAL A 504 5.72 32.04 -1.00
C VAL A 504 5.55 30.70 -0.28
N THR A 505 5.04 30.71 0.95
CA THR A 505 5.02 29.51 1.83
C THR A 505 3.78 29.45 2.71
N ASN A 506 3.41 28.23 3.14
CA ASN A 506 2.36 28.02 4.13
C ASN A 506 2.88 28.08 5.58
N SER A 507 4.19 28.04 5.82
CA SER A 507 4.79 28.03 7.16
C SER A 507 5.30 29.41 7.56
N LYS A 508 4.83 29.90 8.71
CA LYS A 508 5.39 31.08 9.37
C LYS A 508 6.85 30.86 9.77
N THR A 509 7.20 29.65 10.17
CA THR A 509 8.57 29.30 10.55
C THR A 509 9.52 29.32 9.34
N LEU A 510 9.09 28.89 8.15
CA LEU A 510 9.89 29.07 6.93
C LEU A 510 10.15 30.56 6.60
N VAL A 511 9.13 31.42 6.73
CA VAL A 511 9.32 32.88 6.58
C VAL A 511 10.36 33.42 7.58
N GLN A 512 10.26 33.02 8.85
CA GLN A 512 11.22 33.45 9.86
C GLN A 512 12.64 33.00 9.53
N ARG A 513 12.83 31.73 9.15
CA ARG A 513 14.15 31.15 8.87
C ARG A 513 14.78 31.71 7.58
N PHE A 514 13.97 31.97 6.54
CA PHE A 514 14.40 32.71 5.34
C PHE A 514 14.90 34.12 5.70
N LEU A 515 14.18 34.85 6.55
CA LEU A 515 14.59 36.19 7.00
C LEU A 515 15.82 36.17 7.93
N GLU A 516 16.01 35.10 8.72
CA GLU A 516 17.22 34.92 9.52
C GLU A 516 18.45 34.63 8.64
N VAL A 517 18.32 33.81 7.59
CA VAL A 517 19.38 33.60 6.59
C VAL A 517 19.71 34.90 5.86
N ALA A 518 18.69 35.65 5.44
CA ALA A 518 18.86 36.98 4.83
C ALA A 518 19.53 38.01 5.77
N ALA A 519 19.50 37.78 7.09
CA ALA A 519 20.19 38.59 8.11
C ALA A 519 21.60 38.07 8.47
N GLY A 520 22.11 37.05 7.75
CA GLY A 520 23.46 36.49 7.94
C GLY A 520 23.53 35.21 8.78
N ALA A 521 22.41 34.56 9.10
CA ALA A 521 22.45 33.20 9.64
C ALA A 521 22.90 32.19 8.56
N PRO A 522 23.54 31.06 8.94
CA PRO A 522 24.08 30.11 7.95
C PRO A 522 23.00 29.57 7.00
N SER A 523 23.26 29.66 5.70
CA SER A 523 22.40 29.12 4.63
C SER A 523 22.75 27.69 4.24
N LEU A 524 21.92 27.07 3.40
CA LEU A 524 22.18 25.77 2.78
C LEU A 524 23.49 25.79 1.98
N ALA A 525 23.74 26.82 1.16
CA ALA A 525 24.99 27.01 0.41
C ALA A 525 26.27 27.07 1.27
N GLN A 526 26.13 27.33 2.57
CA GLN A 526 27.23 27.42 3.53
C GLN A 526 27.45 26.13 4.35
N SER A 527 26.57 25.12 4.21
CA SER A 527 26.72 23.83 4.87
C SER A 527 27.92 23.06 4.26
N PRO A 528 28.78 22.42 5.08
CA PRO A 528 29.87 21.57 4.58
C PRO A 528 29.38 20.44 3.67
N GLU A 529 28.19 19.91 3.96
CA GLU A 529 27.58 18.77 3.27
C GLU A 529 27.03 19.19 1.90
N PHE A 530 26.41 20.38 1.80
CA PHE A 530 25.97 20.93 0.52
C PHE A 530 27.14 21.43 -0.34
N GLN A 531 28.24 21.87 0.28
CA GLN A 531 29.48 22.19 -0.44
C GLN A 531 30.11 20.95 -1.06
N LEU A 532 30.16 19.82 -0.34
CA LEU A 532 30.56 18.53 -0.93
C LEU A 532 29.58 18.11 -2.03
N THR A 533 28.27 18.24 -1.80
CA THR A 533 27.22 17.97 -2.79
C THR A 533 27.45 18.73 -4.11
N ARG A 534 27.83 20.02 -4.05
CA ARG A 534 28.15 20.82 -5.25
C ARG A 534 29.54 20.56 -5.84
N GLN A 535 30.44 19.90 -5.10
CA GLN A 535 31.70 19.38 -5.64
C GLN A 535 31.48 18.05 -6.41
N LEU A 536 30.50 17.25 -6.01
CA LEU A 536 30.15 15.96 -6.62
C LEU A 536 29.14 16.13 -7.77
N MET A 537 28.13 16.98 -7.57
CA MET A 537 27.15 17.40 -8.57
C MET A 537 27.33 18.89 -8.92
N PRO A 538 28.36 19.24 -9.72
CA PRO A 538 28.65 20.62 -10.12
C PRO A 538 27.61 21.16 -11.11
N LEU A 539 27.52 22.49 -11.21
CA LEU A 539 26.45 23.18 -11.94
C LEU A 539 26.49 22.92 -13.47
N GLU A 540 27.69 22.65 -13.99
CA GLU A 540 28.00 22.34 -15.38
C GLU A 540 27.36 21.02 -15.89
N ARG A 541 26.73 20.23 -14.99
CA ARG A 541 25.90 19.08 -15.37
C ARG A 541 24.59 19.49 -16.07
N GLU A 542 24.10 20.69 -15.78
CA GLU A 542 22.81 21.23 -16.25
C GLU A 542 21.61 20.31 -15.93
N ASP A 543 21.59 19.71 -14.74
CA ASP A 543 20.48 18.88 -14.25
C ASP A 543 19.16 19.68 -14.28
N THR A 544 18.17 19.15 -15.00
CA THR A 544 16.83 19.73 -15.20
C THR A 544 16.02 19.76 -13.91
N VAL A 545 16.23 18.79 -13.02
CA VAL A 545 15.72 18.80 -11.65
C VAL A 545 16.86 18.39 -10.73
N PHE A 546 17.11 19.18 -9.70
CA PHE A 546 18.10 18.86 -8.67
C PHE A 546 17.42 18.83 -7.30
N ALA A 547 17.40 17.67 -6.65
CA ALA A 547 16.84 17.46 -5.32
C ALA A 547 17.96 17.20 -4.29
N TYR A 548 17.80 17.77 -3.10
CA TYR A 548 18.69 17.56 -1.96
C TYR A 548 17.89 17.43 -0.66
N LEU A 549 18.10 16.33 0.06
CA LEU A 549 17.59 16.11 1.41
C LEU A 549 18.72 16.37 2.41
N SER A 550 18.62 17.48 3.16
CA SER A 550 19.69 17.87 4.08
C SER A 550 19.71 17.00 5.34
N PRO A 551 20.87 16.80 5.98
CA PRO A 551 20.96 16.06 7.24
C PRO A 551 20.10 16.70 8.33
N ARG A 552 20.03 18.04 8.37
CA ARG A 552 19.23 18.79 9.35
C ARG A 552 17.73 18.68 9.09
N MET A 553 17.31 18.52 7.83
CA MET A 553 15.91 18.20 7.49
C MET A 553 15.54 16.80 8.01
N MET A 554 16.39 15.80 7.73
CA MET A 554 16.15 14.42 8.20
C MET A 554 16.23 14.28 9.72
N GLN A 555 17.17 14.95 10.39
CA GLN A 555 17.21 15.09 11.86
C GLN A 555 15.95 15.76 12.41
N GLY A 556 15.32 16.65 11.63
CA GLY A 556 14.05 17.29 11.94
C GLY A 556 12.85 16.34 11.87
N LEU A 557 12.85 15.36 10.96
CA LEU A 557 11.78 14.36 10.83
C LEU A 557 11.73 13.37 12.02
N VAL A 558 12.86 13.16 12.70
CA VAL A 558 12.98 12.31 13.91
C VAL A 558 13.06 13.14 15.21
N SER A 559 12.72 14.43 15.17
CA SER A 559 12.71 15.29 16.36
C SER A 559 11.49 15.01 17.26
N PRO A 560 11.57 15.31 18.58
CA PRO A 560 10.47 15.06 19.51
C PRO A 560 9.25 15.94 19.21
N GLU A 561 9.46 17.20 18.78
CA GLU A 561 8.37 18.05 18.32
C GLU A 561 7.66 17.47 17.10
N TYR A 562 8.43 16.86 16.18
CA TYR A 562 7.93 16.36 14.91
C TYR A 562 7.13 15.06 15.07
N LEU A 563 7.75 14.01 15.63
CA LEU A 563 7.10 12.70 15.73
C LEU A 563 5.87 12.70 16.65
N ILE A 564 5.91 13.45 17.75
CA ILE A 564 4.76 13.55 18.68
C ILE A 564 3.61 14.36 18.04
N GLU A 565 3.90 15.45 17.33
CA GLU A 565 2.86 16.19 16.61
C GLU A 565 2.32 15.42 15.39
N LEU A 566 3.14 14.59 14.73
CA LEU A 566 2.69 13.69 13.67
C LEU A 566 1.73 12.63 14.20
N ARG A 567 2.04 11.96 15.33
CA ARG A 567 1.12 11.00 15.98
C ARG A 567 -0.20 11.69 16.36
N ARG A 568 -0.15 12.93 16.88
CA ARG A 568 -1.36 13.75 17.15
C ARG A 568 -2.14 14.13 15.88
N ARG A 569 -1.51 14.30 14.72
CA ARG A 569 -2.21 14.51 13.44
C ARG A 569 -2.97 13.27 13.01
N LEU A 570 -2.35 12.09 13.06
CA LEU A 570 -3.01 10.84 12.67
C LEU A 570 -4.25 10.60 13.53
N ALA A 571 -4.15 10.84 14.85
CA ALA A 571 -5.31 10.84 15.74
C ALA A 571 -6.37 11.87 15.33
N SER A 572 -5.96 13.09 14.95
CA SER A 572 -6.88 14.14 14.49
C SER A 572 -7.58 13.80 13.17
N GLN A 573 -6.92 13.05 12.26
CA GLN A 573 -7.54 12.54 11.04
C GLN A 573 -8.51 11.40 11.34
N ALA A 574 -8.13 10.48 12.24
CA ALA A 574 -9.00 9.41 12.70
C ALA A 574 -10.28 9.99 13.33
N GLU A 575 -10.16 10.91 14.29
CA GLU A 575 -11.33 11.50 14.96
C GLU A 575 -12.24 12.31 14.02
N ILE A 576 -11.68 13.05 13.04
CA ILE A 576 -12.49 13.70 11.99
C ILE A 576 -13.27 12.64 11.20
N THR A 577 -12.59 11.58 10.75
CA THR A 577 -13.20 10.46 10.01
C THR A 577 -14.29 9.77 10.83
N LEU A 578 -14.05 9.52 12.11
CA LEU A 578 -15.01 8.89 13.02
C LEU A 578 -16.30 9.70 13.12
N VAL A 579 -16.26 11.03 13.11
CA VAL A 579 -17.48 11.87 13.10
C VAL A 579 -18.24 11.74 11.77
N HIS A 580 -17.56 11.69 10.62
CA HIS A 580 -18.23 11.42 9.33
C HIS A 580 -18.91 10.03 9.33
N LEU A 581 -18.21 9.00 9.80
CA LEU A 581 -18.73 7.62 9.89
C LEU A 581 -19.86 7.48 10.92
N ALA A 582 -19.79 8.19 12.05
CA ALA A 582 -20.83 8.24 13.08
C ALA A 582 -22.09 8.97 12.60
N ARG A 583 -21.94 10.08 11.86
CA ARG A 583 -23.05 10.75 11.15
C ARG A 583 -23.72 9.78 10.18
N MET A 584 -22.95 9.08 9.35
CA MET A 584 -23.47 8.07 8.42
C MET A 584 -24.19 6.90 9.14
N ALA A 585 -23.61 6.34 10.21
CA ALA A 585 -24.23 5.25 10.97
C ALA A 585 -25.53 5.68 11.67
N SER A 586 -25.56 6.88 12.24
CA SER A 586 -26.78 7.41 12.87
C SER A 586 -27.91 7.62 11.85
N ALA A 587 -27.58 8.12 10.64
CA ALA A 587 -28.53 8.23 9.54
C ALA A 587 -28.97 6.85 8.99
N ALA A 588 -28.08 5.86 8.95
CA ALA A 588 -28.40 4.48 8.56
C ALA A 588 -29.43 3.81 9.48
N GLU A 589 -29.39 4.13 10.77
CA GLU A 589 -30.35 3.71 11.81
C GLU A 589 -31.61 4.61 11.86
N GLY A 590 -31.82 5.48 10.86
CA GLY A 590 -32.98 6.36 10.77
C GLY A 590 -32.97 7.56 11.73
N ASN A 591 -31.88 7.75 12.48
CA ASN A 591 -31.74 8.78 13.51
C ASN A 591 -30.54 9.70 13.18
N PRO A 592 -30.62 10.56 12.15
CA PRO A 592 -29.48 11.36 11.67
C PRO A 592 -29.06 12.43 12.70
N ILE A 593 -27.99 12.14 13.47
CA ILE A 593 -27.45 13.04 14.49
C ILE A 593 -26.29 13.85 13.89
N GLN A 594 -26.33 15.17 14.06
CA GLN A 594 -25.27 16.08 13.60
C GLN A 594 -24.32 16.56 14.71
N SER A 595 -24.79 16.62 15.96
CA SER A 595 -23.96 17.06 17.11
C SER A 595 -23.03 15.95 17.59
N ILE A 596 -21.75 16.28 17.82
CA ILE A 596 -20.74 15.35 18.33
C ILE A 596 -21.14 14.84 19.73
N ASP A 597 -21.60 15.72 20.61
CA ASP A 597 -22.03 15.35 21.98
C ASP A 597 -23.18 14.32 21.97
N GLN A 598 -24.09 14.44 20.99
CA GLN A 598 -25.21 13.51 20.81
C GLN A 598 -24.76 12.18 20.18
N LEU A 599 -23.75 12.19 19.29
CA LEU A 599 -23.15 10.97 18.76
C LEU A 599 -22.42 10.18 19.86
N VAL A 600 -21.72 10.86 20.77
CA VAL A 600 -21.13 10.25 21.97
C VAL A 600 -22.23 9.72 22.91
N ALA A 601 -23.26 10.52 23.21
CA ALA A 601 -24.35 10.10 24.10
C ALA A 601 -25.17 8.90 23.58
N ALA A 602 -25.28 8.74 22.25
CA ALA A 602 -25.91 7.59 21.60
C ALA A 602 -24.94 6.43 21.29
N GLY A 603 -23.65 6.58 21.64
CA GLY A 603 -22.60 5.57 21.49
C GLY A 603 -22.06 5.37 20.06
N TYR A 604 -22.41 6.23 19.10
CA TYR A 604 -21.78 6.21 17.76
C TYR A 604 -20.34 6.73 17.79
N LEU A 605 -19.95 7.44 18.85
CA LEU A 605 -18.57 7.81 19.15
C LEU A 605 -18.21 7.32 20.57
N PRO A 606 -16.92 7.02 20.86
CA PRO A 606 -16.50 6.56 22.18
C PRO A 606 -16.62 7.66 23.25
N ALA A 607 -16.67 7.25 24.52
CA ALA A 607 -16.88 8.17 25.65
C ALA A 607 -15.70 9.13 25.91
N ASP A 608 -14.48 8.77 25.49
CA ASP A 608 -13.28 9.61 25.57
C ASP A 608 -13.01 10.43 24.29
N PHE A 609 -13.94 10.39 23.31
CA PHE A 609 -13.76 11.03 22.00
C PHE A 609 -13.32 12.49 22.10
N SER A 610 -12.26 12.85 21.36
CA SER A 610 -11.71 14.21 21.28
C SER A 610 -11.21 14.81 22.62
N GLN A 611 -11.05 13.99 23.68
CA GLN A 611 -10.46 14.43 24.94
C GLN A 611 -8.92 14.36 24.87
N ARG A 612 -8.26 15.41 24.36
CA ARG A 612 -6.81 15.39 24.11
C ARG A 612 -5.97 16.16 25.13
N SER A 613 -4.82 15.59 25.48
CA SER A 613 -3.84 16.14 26.42
C SER A 613 -3.38 17.57 26.08
N ASP A 614 -3.29 17.90 24.79
CA ASP A 614 -2.80 19.19 24.30
C ASP A 614 -3.89 20.29 24.27
N GLY A 615 -5.16 19.95 24.55
CA GLY A 615 -6.31 20.86 24.53
C GLY A 615 -6.86 21.20 23.14
N SER A 616 -6.47 20.45 22.11
CA SER A 616 -7.15 20.45 20.80
C SER A 616 -8.32 19.46 20.77
N GLY A 617 -9.20 19.59 19.79
CA GLY A 617 -10.33 18.67 19.58
C GLY A 617 -11.03 18.90 18.25
N VAL A 618 -11.93 17.99 17.86
CA VAL A 618 -12.71 18.07 16.62
C VAL A 618 -13.98 18.88 16.85
N VAL A 619 -14.23 19.88 16.01
CA VAL A 619 -15.45 20.70 16.02
C VAL A 619 -16.00 20.90 14.60
N SER A 620 -17.29 21.22 14.50
CA SER A 620 -17.91 21.61 13.23
C SER A 620 -17.72 23.11 12.96
N LEU A 621 -17.30 23.45 11.75
CA LEU A 621 -17.20 24.82 11.24
C LEU A 621 -18.03 24.94 9.96
N GLY A 622 -19.27 25.43 10.10
CA GLY A 622 -20.27 25.32 9.04
C GLY A 622 -20.60 23.84 8.78
N ALA A 623 -20.54 23.42 7.51
CA ALA A 623 -20.69 22.00 7.14
C ALA A 623 -19.41 21.16 7.34
N GLY A 624 -18.24 21.79 7.46
CA GLY A 624 -16.95 21.09 7.57
C GLY A 624 -16.59 20.70 9.00
N LEU A 625 -15.63 19.77 9.14
CA LEU A 625 -14.98 19.45 10.41
C LEU A 625 -13.55 19.99 10.44
N ILE A 626 -13.15 20.53 11.59
CA ILE A 626 -11.79 20.99 11.85
C ILE A 626 -11.28 20.51 13.21
N ASP A 627 -9.96 20.40 13.32
CA ASP A 627 -9.25 20.43 14.58
C ASP A 627 -9.11 21.89 15.05
N THR A 628 -9.46 22.19 16.31
CA THR A 628 -9.44 23.56 16.88
C THR A 628 -8.04 24.23 16.91
N ARG A 629 -6.97 23.45 16.75
CA ARG A 629 -5.57 23.90 16.67
C ARG A 629 -4.98 23.75 15.27
N ARG A 630 -5.29 22.66 14.57
CA ARG A 630 -4.65 22.26 13.31
C ARG A 630 -5.44 22.74 12.08
N GLY A 631 -6.75 22.96 12.17
CA GLY A 631 -7.61 23.31 11.04
C GLY A 631 -8.19 22.09 10.34
N ALA A 632 -8.49 22.20 9.04
CA ALA A 632 -9.10 21.11 8.28
C ALA A 632 -8.10 19.98 7.93
N ARG A 633 -8.62 18.75 7.83
CA ARG A 633 -7.91 17.60 7.23
C ARG A 633 -7.44 17.95 5.82
N GLY A 634 -6.33 17.36 5.38
CA GLY A 634 -5.67 17.70 4.12
C GLY A 634 -4.82 18.98 4.18
N ARG A 635 -5.06 19.86 5.16
CA ARG A 635 -4.53 21.23 5.18
C ARG A 635 -4.15 21.70 6.58
N PHE A 636 -3.71 20.77 7.45
CA PHE A 636 -3.33 21.12 8.82
C PHE A 636 -2.23 22.19 8.85
N LEU A 637 -2.29 23.06 9.87
CA LEU A 637 -1.23 23.99 10.28
C LEU A 637 0.14 23.28 10.24
N PRO A 638 1.16 23.74 9.50
CA PRO A 638 2.42 22.98 9.35
C PRO A 638 3.10 22.63 10.67
N ILE A 639 3.77 21.47 10.75
CA ILE A 639 4.41 21.00 12.01
C ILE A 639 5.40 22.06 12.54
N ALA A 640 6.18 22.68 11.66
CA ALA A 640 7.11 23.73 12.01
C ALA A 640 6.45 24.99 12.63
N ASP A 641 5.14 25.19 12.47
CA ASP A 641 4.38 26.30 13.05
C ASP A 641 3.72 25.94 14.41
N VAL A 642 3.70 24.66 14.81
CA VAL A 642 3.04 24.19 16.05
C VAL A 642 3.93 24.42 17.27
N LYS A 643 3.41 25.13 18.28
CA LYS A 643 4.15 25.42 19.52
C LYS A 643 3.90 24.38 20.60
N MET A 644 4.69 23.31 20.59
CA MET A 644 4.71 22.35 21.68
C MET A 644 5.40 22.94 22.93
N LYS A 645 4.82 22.72 24.11
CA LYS A 645 5.37 23.17 25.42
C LYS A 645 5.57 22.04 26.44
N SER A 646 4.81 20.96 26.29
CA SER A 646 4.74 19.81 27.17
C SER A 646 4.13 18.64 26.40
N VAL A 647 4.44 17.43 26.83
CA VAL A 647 3.90 16.17 26.30
C VAL A 647 3.36 15.31 27.43
N THR A 648 2.63 14.25 27.14
CA THR A 648 2.22 13.25 28.14
C THR A 648 3.42 12.37 28.54
N ALA A 649 3.33 11.71 29.69
CA ALA A 649 4.34 10.72 30.08
C ALA A 649 4.41 9.54 29.09
N GLU A 650 3.29 9.17 28.47
CA GLU A 650 3.21 8.14 27.42
C GLU A 650 3.89 8.60 26.11
N GLU A 651 3.59 9.83 25.65
CA GLU A 651 4.23 10.43 24.47
C GLU A 651 5.76 10.55 24.64
N ALA A 652 6.21 10.88 25.86
CA ALA A 652 7.63 10.93 26.19
C ALA A 652 8.28 9.53 26.16
N ALA A 653 7.72 8.54 26.87
CA ALA A 653 8.29 7.19 26.93
C ALA A 653 8.30 6.47 25.56
N TRP A 654 7.25 6.67 24.76
CA TRP A 654 7.19 6.22 23.37
C TRP A 654 8.34 6.82 22.54
N TYR A 655 8.50 8.14 22.59
CA TYR A 655 9.54 8.83 21.83
C TYR A 655 10.96 8.53 22.34
N GLU A 656 11.18 8.42 23.65
CA GLU A 656 12.50 8.10 24.24
C GLU A 656 13.04 6.76 23.73
N THR A 657 12.15 5.79 23.47
CA THR A 657 12.52 4.51 22.84
C THR A 657 13.05 4.72 21.42
N ILE A 658 12.41 5.57 20.63
CA ILE A 658 12.85 5.95 19.27
C ILE A 658 14.17 6.72 19.32
N ALA A 659 14.29 7.71 20.22
CA ALA A 659 15.49 8.53 20.36
C ALA A 659 16.72 7.70 20.79
N ALA A 660 16.52 6.70 21.66
CA ALA A 660 17.56 5.75 22.01
C ALA A 660 17.94 4.85 20.82
N ALA A 661 16.96 4.32 20.07
CA ALA A 661 17.22 3.51 18.88
C ALA A 661 18.03 4.27 17.82
N TYR A 662 17.65 5.51 17.50
CA TYR A 662 18.41 6.35 16.57
C TYR A 662 19.78 6.73 17.12
N SER A 663 19.91 7.16 18.39
CA SER A 663 21.22 7.54 18.97
C SER A 663 22.21 6.38 19.05
N ASN A 664 21.72 5.14 19.22
CA ASN A 664 22.56 3.94 19.25
C ASN A 664 22.97 3.45 17.85
N ARG A 665 22.25 3.85 16.80
CA ARG A 665 22.42 3.32 15.44
C ARG A 665 23.03 4.32 14.47
N PHE A 666 22.66 5.60 14.59
CA PHE A 666 23.02 6.66 13.68
C PHE A 666 23.77 7.77 14.41
N SER A 667 25.03 7.99 14.06
CA SER A 667 25.82 9.13 14.56
C SER A 667 25.43 10.44 13.89
N HIS A 668 24.98 10.38 12.64
CA HIS A 668 24.46 11.52 11.88
C HIS A 668 23.46 11.02 10.82
N MET A 669 22.80 11.97 10.15
CA MET A 669 22.06 11.67 8.92
C MET A 669 22.99 11.91 7.73
N ASP A 670 22.98 10.99 6.76
CA ASP A 670 23.77 11.10 5.54
C ASP A 670 22.93 11.80 4.47
N PRO A 671 23.43 12.86 3.81
CA PRO A 671 22.63 13.65 2.86
C PRO A 671 22.34 12.86 1.58
N ILE A 672 21.16 13.07 1.00
CA ILE A 672 20.76 12.47 -0.28
C ILE A 672 20.68 13.56 -1.34
N MET A 673 21.38 13.39 -2.46
CA MET A 673 21.36 14.29 -3.62
C MET A 673 20.91 13.54 -4.87
N ILE A 674 20.09 14.17 -5.71
CA ILE A 674 19.57 13.57 -6.95
C ILE A 674 19.56 14.64 -8.05
N GLY A 675 20.20 14.38 -9.18
CA GLY A 675 20.08 15.15 -10.41
C GLY A 675 19.34 14.35 -11.47
N VAL A 676 18.38 14.97 -12.15
CA VAL A 676 17.69 14.41 -13.31
C VAL A 676 17.94 15.32 -14.50
N ARG A 677 18.49 14.76 -15.57
CA ARG A 677 18.78 15.44 -16.84
C ARG A 677 17.93 14.80 -17.95
N ARG A 678 17.33 15.62 -18.81
CA ARG A 678 16.54 15.18 -19.97
C ARG A 678 17.32 15.39 -21.26
N GLU A 679 17.23 14.45 -22.18
CA GLU A 679 17.82 14.54 -23.52
C GLU A 679 16.79 14.08 -24.57
N GLY A 680 16.68 14.81 -25.68
CA GLY A 680 15.77 14.43 -26.78
C GLY A 680 16.40 13.34 -27.64
N VAL A 681 15.73 12.19 -27.76
CA VAL A 681 16.20 11.05 -28.59
C VAL A 681 15.56 11.10 -29.98
N SER A 682 14.30 11.55 -30.08
CA SER A 682 13.63 11.81 -31.35
C SER A 682 12.79 13.10 -31.31
N ASP A 683 12.79 13.83 -32.43
CA ASP A 683 12.01 15.07 -32.63
C ASP A 683 10.51 14.82 -32.91
N GLY A 684 10.09 13.56 -33.08
CA GLY A 684 8.71 13.21 -33.47
C GLY A 684 8.31 13.68 -34.87
N LYS A 685 9.24 13.63 -35.83
CA LYS A 685 8.96 13.94 -37.25
C LYS A 685 8.54 12.66 -37.97
N ASP A 686 7.56 12.80 -38.88
CA ASP A 686 6.91 11.71 -39.63
C ASP A 686 6.34 10.58 -38.75
N ASP A 687 5.18 10.83 -38.13
CA ASP A 687 4.31 9.87 -37.42
C ASP A 687 4.94 9.06 -36.27
N THR A 688 6.20 9.37 -35.91
CA THR A 688 6.93 8.74 -34.81
C THR A 688 6.66 9.43 -33.47
N PRO A 689 6.47 8.68 -32.38
CA PRO A 689 6.29 9.28 -31.06
C PRO A 689 7.57 9.95 -30.56
N LYS A 690 7.40 11.00 -29.75
CA LYS A 690 8.53 11.72 -29.15
C LYS A 690 9.16 10.90 -28.03
N LEU A 691 10.45 10.57 -28.19
CA LEU A 691 11.25 9.87 -27.19
C LEU A 691 12.16 10.86 -26.43
N GLU A 692 11.99 10.92 -25.11
CA GLU A 692 12.87 11.63 -24.18
C GLU A 692 13.64 10.62 -23.32
N ARG A 693 14.96 10.79 -23.22
CA ARG A 693 15.83 10.03 -22.33
C ARG A 693 16.00 10.78 -21.02
N LEU A 694 15.78 10.08 -19.91
CA LEU A 694 15.91 10.61 -18.56
C LEU A 694 17.13 9.96 -17.88
N SER A 695 18.18 10.74 -17.70
CA SER A 695 19.39 10.35 -16.97
C SER A 695 19.28 10.82 -15.53
N ILE A 696 19.19 9.89 -14.59
CA ILE A 696 19.01 10.09 -13.16
C ILE A 696 20.31 9.70 -12.45
N HIS A 697 20.92 10.63 -11.74
CA HIS A 697 22.10 10.39 -10.91
C HIS A 697 21.73 10.68 -9.45
N ALA A 698 21.76 9.66 -8.59
CA ALA A 698 21.46 9.79 -7.17
C ALA A 698 22.67 9.37 -6.33
N GLU A 699 23.04 10.16 -5.33
CA GLU A 699 24.22 9.94 -4.50
C GLU A 699 23.91 10.20 -3.02
N VAL A 700 24.60 9.47 -2.14
CA VAL A 700 24.56 9.66 -0.69
C VAL A 700 26.01 9.85 -0.22
N ALA A 701 26.37 11.09 0.12
CA ALA A 701 27.77 11.48 0.40
C ALA A 701 27.89 12.70 1.33
N PRO A 702 28.53 12.59 2.52
CA PRO A 702 29.22 11.41 3.03
C PRO A 702 28.23 10.34 3.51
N LEU A 703 28.60 9.08 3.30
CA LEU A 703 27.93 7.89 3.82
C LEU A 703 28.80 7.26 4.91
N THR A 704 28.18 6.65 5.92
CA THR A 704 28.88 5.66 6.76
C THR A 704 28.24 4.27 6.60
N PRO A 705 28.81 3.37 5.78
CA PRO A 705 28.23 2.04 5.54
C PRO A 705 27.85 1.25 6.80
N ALA A 706 28.61 1.40 7.90
CA ALA A 706 28.33 0.75 9.17
C ALA A 706 26.97 1.15 9.79
N GLN A 707 26.47 2.37 9.57
CA GLN A 707 25.17 2.83 10.08
C GLN A 707 24.00 2.05 9.41
N TYR A 708 24.20 1.47 8.24
CA TYR A 708 23.19 0.66 7.52
C TYR A 708 23.33 -0.85 7.78
N GLY A 709 24.39 -1.26 8.50
CA GLY A 709 24.58 -2.63 8.99
C GLY A 709 24.77 -3.67 7.87
N LYS A 710 24.28 -4.89 8.11
CA LYS A 710 24.63 -6.07 7.29
C LYS A 710 24.25 -5.99 5.81
N TRP A 711 23.32 -5.11 5.40
CA TRP A 711 22.95 -4.98 3.98
C TRP A 711 24.01 -4.21 3.18
N ALA A 712 24.51 -3.09 3.70
CA ALA A 712 25.65 -2.36 3.14
C ALA A 712 27.01 -3.08 3.28
N GLN A 713 27.01 -4.31 3.83
CA GLN A 713 28.17 -5.18 3.99
C GLN A 713 28.09 -6.44 3.11
N GLN A 714 27.03 -6.60 2.31
CA GLN A 714 26.84 -7.74 1.39
C GLN A 714 27.33 -7.49 -0.04
N LEU A 715 27.62 -6.24 -0.40
CA LEU A 715 28.24 -5.91 -1.68
C LEU A 715 29.75 -6.18 -1.65
N GLY A 716 30.30 -6.66 -2.77
CA GLY A 716 31.74 -6.75 -2.96
C GLY A 716 32.38 -5.37 -3.20
N PRO A 717 33.69 -5.29 -3.48
CA PRO A 717 34.29 -4.05 -3.96
C PRO A 717 33.73 -3.67 -5.35
N PRO A 718 33.72 -2.38 -5.74
CA PRO A 718 33.41 -1.96 -7.10
C PRO A 718 34.28 -2.70 -8.12
N THR A 719 33.68 -3.15 -9.22
CA THR A 719 34.38 -3.97 -10.22
C THR A 719 34.03 -3.54 -11.64
N ARG A 720 35.03 -3.52 -12.52
CA ARG A 720 34.87 -3.35 -13.97
C ARG A 720 34.50 -4.64 -14.70
N VAL A 721 34.55 -5.79 -14.03
CA VAL A 721 34.02 -7.02 -14.60
C VAL A 721 32.50 -6.92 -14.63
N ALA A 722 31.90 -7.25 -15.76
CA ALA A 722 30.48 -7.46 -15.93
C ALA A 722 30.24 -8.81 -16.60
N ILE A 723 29.13 -9.46 -16.27
CA ILE A 723 28.66 -10.62 -17.03
C ILE A 723 27.94 -10.11 -18.29
N GLN A 724 28.36 -10.61 -19.44
CA GLN A 724 27.68 -10.40 -20.71
C GLN A 724 26.41 -11.25 -20.75
N PHE A 725 25.30 -10.57 -21.04
CA PHE A 725 23.99 -11.15 -21.28
C PHE A 725 23.79 -11.36 -22.78
N ALA A 726 22.87 -12.26 -23.13
CA ALA A 726 22.45 -12.48 -24.51
C ALA A 726 21.51 -11.35 -24.98
N ALA A 727 21.37 -11.17 -26.29
CA ALA A 727 20.55 -10.09 -26.86
C ALA A 727 19.04 -10.25 -26.60
N ASP A 728 18.59 -11.49 -26.40
CA ASP A 728 17.23 -11.91 -26.07
C ASP A 728 16.93 -11.90 -24.56
N ASP A 729 17.89 -11.53 -23.70
CA ASP A 729 17.64 -11.26 -22.28
C ASP A 729 16.92 -9.90 -22.14
N LEU A 730 15.59 -9.91 -22.00
CA LEU A 730 14.78 -8.70 -21.95
C LEU A 730 14.94 -7.97 -20.60
N VAL A 731 14.93 -8.72 -19.51
CA VAL A 731 15.25 -8.23 -18.16
C VAL A 731 16.53 -8.91 -17.71
N ALA A 732 17.51 -8.15 -17.26
CA ALA A 732 18.80 -8.66 -16.80
C ALA A 732 19.27 -7.90 -15.55
N ALA A 733 19.83 -8.60 -14.56
CA ALA A 733 20.40 -8.02 -13.36
C ALA A 733 21.64 -8.79 -12.90
N GLN A 734 22.66 -8.09 -12.42
CA GLN A 734 23.87 -8.67 -11.85
C GLN A 734 24.33 -7.89 -10.62
N ALA A 735 24.87 -8.58 -9.62
CA ALA A 735 25.36 -8.01 -8.38
C ALA A 735 26.67 -8.71 -7.96
N HIS A 736 27.74 -7.94 -7.81
CA HIS A 736 28.98 -8.38 -7.19
C HIS A 736 28.81 -8.34 -5.66
N VAL A 737 28.73 -9.52 -5.03
CA VAL A 737 28.41 -9.69 -3.61
C VAL A 737 29.54 -10.37 -2.85
N ALA A 738 29.73 -9.98 -1.60
CA ALA A 738 30.66 -10.59 -0.66
C ALA A 738 29.90 -10.99 0.62
N SER A 739 30.06 -12.24 1.07
CA SER A 739 29.36 -12.76 2.25
C SER A 739 30.03 -14.01 2.76
N GLU A 740 30.15 -14.17 4.08
CA GLU A 740 30.66 -15.39 4.73
C GLU A 740 29.91 -16.66 4.26
N LEU A 741 28.63 -16.54 3.89
CA LEU A 741 27.82 -17.65 3.35
C LEU A 741 28.23 -18.04 1.93
N LEU A 742 28.52 -17.06 1.07
CA LEU A 742 28.85 -17.28 -0.35
C LEU A 742 30.35 -17.57 -0.55
N GLY A 743 31.22 -17.01 0.29
CA GLY A 743 32.68 -17.14 0.24
C GLY A 743 33.34 -15.89 -0.33
N PRO A 744 34.29 -16.02 -1.28
CA PRO A 744 34.95 -14.86 -1.88
C PRO A 744 33.95 -14.00 -2.69
N PRO A 745 34.29 -12.74 -2.99
CA PRO A 745 33.45 -11.88 -3.83
C PRO A 745 33.07 -12.57 -5.15
N THR A 746 31.77 -12.61 -5.42
CA THR A 746 31.15 -13.42 -6.48
C THR A 746 30.13 -12.56 -7.22
N HIS A 747 30.11 -12.62 -8.55
CA HIS A 747 29.03 -12.08 -9.37
C HIS A 747 27.86 -13.06 -9.33
N LEU A 748 26.75 -12.67 -8.70
CA LEU A 748 25.44 -13.27 -8.95
C LEU A 748 24.78 -12.55 -10.11
N PHE A 749 24.10 -13.25 -10.99
CA PHE A 749 23.39 -12.65 -12.13
C PHE A 749 22.11 -13.41 -12.45
N ALA A 750 21.10 -12.73 -12.98
CA ALA A 750 19.85 -13.33 -13.41
C ALA A 750 19.31 -12.64 -14.66
N ALA A 751 18.58 -13.37 -15.49
CA ALA A 751 17.88 -12.80 -16.63
C ALA A 751 16.54 -13.50 -16.90
N ILE A 752 15.66 -12.80 -17.63
CA ILE A 752 14.41 -13.29 -18.18
C ILE A 752 14.45 -13.06 -19.69
N LYS A 753 14.20 -14.11 -20.47
CA LYS A 753 14.16 -14.08 -21.93
C LYS A 753 12.92 -13.39 -22.46
N ASP A 754 13.07 -12.70 -23.58
CA ASP A 754 11.92 -12.42 -24.44
C ASP A 754 11.43 -13.73 -25.07
N SER A 755 10.37 -14.32 -24.50
CA SER A 755 9.73 -15.54 -24.99
C SER A 755 8.39 -15.76 -24.28
N SER A 756 7.45 -16.42 -24.96
CA SER A 756 6.13 -16.72 -24.41
C SER A 756 6.23 -17.69 -23.21
N PRO A 757 5.74 -17.33 -22.01
CA PRO A 757 5.69 -18.24 -20.87
C PRO A 757 4.63 -19.35 -21.09
N PRO A 758 4.81 -20.54 -20.47
CA PRO A 758 3.89 -21.66 -20.65
C PRO A 758 2.57 -21.52 -19.87
N ASP A 759 1.52 -22.18 -20.38
CA ASP A 759 0.16 -22.19 -19.82
C ASP A 759 0.04 -22.72 -18.37
N LEU A 760 -1.05 -22.33 -17.71
CA LEU A 760 -1.15 -22.31 -16.24
C LEU A 760 -1.78 -23.55 -15.57
N GLU A 761 -2.42 -24.46 -16.29
CA GLU A 761 -3.39 -25.41 -15.70
C GLU A 761 -2.80 -26.62 -14.91
N ASP A 762 -1.48 -26.80 -14.87
CA ASP A 762 -0.90 -28.14 -14.62
C ASP A 762 -0.47 -28.47 -13.16
N PHE A 763 -0.43 -27.53 -12.19
CA PHE A 763 0.04 -27.80 -10.80
C PHE A 763 -0.57 -26.95 -9.67
N ASP A 764 -1.10 -27.57 -8.61
CA ASP A 764 -1.83 -26.90 -7.50
C ASP A 764 -1.23 -27.10 -6.07
N GLY A 765 -1.66 -26.29 -5.08
CA GLY A 765 -1.28 -26.32 -3.65
C GLY A 765 -0.01 -25.53 -3.27
N LEU A 766 -0.10 -24.63 -2.27
CA LEU A 766 0.92 -23.86 -1.50
C LEU A 766 2.16 -23.19 -2.16
N LEU A 767 2.58 -23.55 -3.38
CA LEU A 767 3.86 -23.15 -4.00
C LEU A 767 3.84 -21.78 -4.73
N LYS A 768 2.98 -20.82 -4.36
CA LYS A 768 2.68 -19.63 -5.20
C LYS A 768 3.93 -18.82 -5.65
N SER A 769 4.89 -18.53 -4.76
CA SER A 769 6.13 -17.82 -5.12
C SER A 769 7.14 -18.65 -5.92
N TYR A 770 7.08 -19.98 -5.79
CA TYR A 770 7.88 -20.92 -6.60
C TYR A 770 7.26 -21.17 -7.98
N ARG A 771 5.93 -20.97 -8.12
CA ARG A 771 5.19 -21.05 -9.39
C ARG A 771 5.46 -19.85 -10.29
N SER A 772 5.41 -18.62 -9.78
CA SER A 772 5.71 -17.43 -10.58
C SER A 772 7.13 -17.42 -11.13
N LEU A 773 8.11 -17.87 -10.32
CA LEU A 773 9.50 -18.07 -10.76
C LEU A 773 9.71 -19.26 -11.73
N ARG A 774 8.72 -20.14 -11.89
CA ARG A 774 8.70 -21.24 -12.88
C ARG A 774 8.05 -20.83 -14.21
N GLN A 775 7.14 -19.87 -14.19
CA GLN A 775 6.46 -19.36 -15.39
C GLN A 775 7.40 -18.49 -16.22
N LEU A 776 8.23 -17.68 -15.56
CA LEU A 776 9.16 -16.78 -16.23
C LEU A 776 10.31 -17.55 -16.92
N PRO A 777 10.48 -17.40 -18.24
CA PRO A 777 11.54 -18.07 -19.00
C PRO A 777 12.90 -17.43 -18.71
N GLY A 778 13.52 -17.79 -17.59
CA GLY A 778 14.72 -17.13 -17.09
C GLY A 778 15.74 -18.03 -16.42
N TYR A 779 16.85 -17.45 -15.96
CA TYR A 779 17.95 -18.15 -15.30
C TYR A 779 18.62 -17.33 -14.18
N LEU A 780 19.28 -18.02 -13.26
CA LEU A 780 20.05 -17.46 -12.13
C LEU A 780 21.45 -18.09 -12.12
N GLY A 781 22.48 -17.28 -12.31
CA GLY A 781 23.89 -17.68 -12.39
C GLY A 781 24.80 -17.09 -11.31
N ALA A 782 25.97 -17.71 -11.18
CA ALA A 782 27.08 -17.26 -10.34
C ALA A 782 28.43 -17.45 -11.05
N TRP A 783 29.35 -16.51 -10.86
CA TRP A 783 30.72 -16.53 -11.38
C TRP A 783 31.70 -15.78 -10.44
N PRO A 784 32.94 -16.24 -10.23
CA PRO A 784 33.56 -17.48 -10.69
C PRO A 784 33.57 -18.54 -9.58
N LEU A 785 32.64 -19.50 -9.55
CA LEU A 785 32.71 -20.68 -8.66
C LEU A 785 31.58 -21.71 -8.90
N PRO A 786 31.91 -23.00 -9.15
CA PRO A 786 30.92 -24.09 -9.16
C PRO A 786 30.50 -24.49 -7.73
N GLY A 787 29.63 -23.70 -7.10
CA GLY A 787 29.06 -24.06 -5.78
C GLY A 787 28.55 -22.93 -4.90
N ALA A 788 28.60 -21.65 -5.32
CA ALA A 788 28.02 -20.55 -4.52
C ALA A 788 26.49 -20.71 -4.36
N LEU A 789 25.79 -21.09 -5.43
CA LEU A 789 24.34 -21.33 -5.42
C LEU A 789 23.92 -22.55 -4.58
N ASP A 790 24.81 -23.54 -4.40
CA ASP A 790 24.59 -24.73 -3.56
C ASP A 790 24.60 -24.41 -2.06
N ARG A 791 25.08 -23.22 -1.66
CA ARG A 791 25.07 -22.74 -0.26
C ARG A 791 23.84 -21.89 0.06
N LEU A 792 23.05 -21.50 -0.95
CA LEU A 792 21.75 -20.88 -0.72
C LEU A 792 20.82 -21.94 -0.07
N PRO A 793 19.92 -21.56 0.86
CA PRO A 793 19.09 -22.50 1.63
C PRO A 793 17.91 -23.08 0.82
N LEU A 794 18.14 -23.42 -0.45
CA LEU A 794 17.15 -23.86 -1.44
C LEU A 794 16.95 -25.40 -1.47
N GLY A 795 17.76 -26.16 -0.73
CA GLY A 795 17.57 -27.61 -0.52
C GLY A 795 17.74 -28.52 -1.76
N ILE A 796 18.24 -27.99 -2.88
CA ILE A 796 18.08 -28.57 -4.23
C ILE A 796 18.81 -29.92 -4.47
N GLY A 797 19.72 -30.31 -3.58
CA GLY A 797 20.48 -31.56 -3.64
C GLY A 797 21.58 -31.58 -4.72
N ARG A 798 22.31 -32.70 -4.83
CA ARG A 798 23.38 -32.84 -5.83
C ARG A 798 22.86 -33.13 -7.26
N GLY A 799 21.64 -33.63 -7.38
CA GLY A 799 20.99 -33.96 -8.66
C GLY A 799 21.56 -35.16 -9.39
N THR A 800 21.10 -35.36 -10.63
CA THR A 800 21.59 -36.37 -11.57
C THR A 800 22.18 -35.70 -12.83
N PRO A 801 23.37 -36.09 -13.30
CA PRO A 801 23.88 -35.62 -14.59
C PRO A 801 22.93 -36.01 -15.74
N VAL A 802 22.71 -35.08 -16.67
CA VAL A 802 21.85 -35.26 -17.86
C VAL A 802 22.51 -34.83 -19.17
N GLY A 803 23.70 -34.22 -19.12
CA GLY A 803 24.50 -33.88 -20.29
C GLY A 803 25.87 -33.28 -19.91
N PRO A 804 26.71 -32.88 -20.88
CA PRO A 804 27.98 -32.21 -20.63
C PRO A 804 27.77 -30.92 -19.80
N GLY A 805 28.36 -30.87 -18.59
CA GLY A 805 28.15 -29.77 -17.64
C GLY A 805 26.74 -29.65 -17.05
N MET A 806 25.78 -30.47 -17.50
CA MET A 806 24.34 -30.33 -17.19
C MET A 806 23.87 -31.36 -16.15
N THR A 807 23.21 -30.86 -15.09
CA THR A 807 22.68 -31.66 -13.98
C THR A 807 21.22 -31.30 -13.70
N ARG A 808 20.33 -32.28 -13.61
CA ARG A 808 18.93 -32.10 -13.20
C ARG A 808 18.82 -32.23 -11.67
N LEU A 809 18.24 -31.23 -11.02
CA LEU A 809 18.09 -31.11 -9.58
C LEU A 809 16.67 -31.47 -9.12
N ILE A 810 16.44 -31.47 -7.81
CA ILE A 810 15.10 -31.67 -7.22
C ILE A 810 14.18 -30.51 -7.65
N GLY A 811 12.89 -30.79 -7.85
CA GLY A 811 11.91 -29.79 -8.31
C GLY A 811 11.98 -29.46 -9.80
N GLY A 812 12.75 -30.23 -10.59
CA GLY A 812 12.83 -30.05 -12.05
C GLY A 812 13.69 -28.87 -12.50
N LEU A 813 14.43 -28.25 -11.58
CA LEU A 813 15.44 -27.24 -11.91
C LEU A 813 16.64 -27.90 -12.58
N TYR A 814 17.18 -27.29 -13.64
CA TYR A 814 18.40 -27.71 -14.33
C TYR A 814 19.55 -26.78 -13.94
N ARG A 815 20.76 -27.34 -13.88
CA ARG A 815 22.01 -26.65 -13.58
C ARG A 815 23.03 -26.90 -14.67
N TYR A 816 23.54 -25.84 -15.28
CA TYR A 816 24.78 -25.87 -16.03
C TYR A 816 25.97 -25.50 -15.13
N THR A 817 27.09 -26.20 -15.28
CA THR A 817 28.36 -25.92 -14.62
C THR A 817 29.51 -26.05 -15.63
N GLY A 818 30.22 -24.95 -15.90
CA GLY A 818 31.33 -24.90 -16.87
C GLY A 818 31.87 -23.48 -17.07
N GLY A 819 33.09 -23.34 -17.57
CA GLY A 819 33.71 -22.02 -17.83
C GLY A 819 33.91 -21.11 -16.60
N GLY A 820 33.85 -21.66 -15.38
CA GLY A 820 33.80 -20.90 -14.13
C GLY A 820 32.39 -20.47 -13.69
N PHE A 821 31.39 -20.62 -14.56
CA PHE A 821 29.99 -20.35 -14.30
C PHE A 821 29.27 -21.54 -13.64
N SER A 822 28.25 -21.21 -12.84
CA SER A 822 27.23 -22.12 -12.33
C SER A 822 25.87 -21.46 -12.53
N VAL A 823 24.99 -22.01 -13.38
CA VAL A 823 23.72 -21.36 -13.77
C VAL A 823 22.55 -22.31 -13.64
N LEU A 824 21.44 -21.82 -13.08
CA LEU A 824 20.20 -22.52 -12.78
C LEU A 824 19.04 -22.00 -13.63
N SER A 825 18.20 -22.88 -14.16
CA SER A 825 16.91 -22.53 -14.79
C SER A 825 15.95 -23.72 -14.74
N PHE A 826 14.64 -23.49 -14.81
CA PHE A 826 13.67 -24.55 -15.04
C PHE A 826 13.65 -25.04 -16.50
N PHE A 827 14.24 -24.27 -17.42
CA PHE A 827 14.22 -24.51 -18.86
C PHE A 827 15.63 -24.89 -19.36
N PRO A 828 15.90 -26.18 -19.67
CA PRO A 828 17.23 -26.62 -20.10
C PRO A 828 17.63 -26.00 -21.46
N ASP A 829 16.66 -25.71 -22.31
CA ASP A 829 16.88 -25.13 -23.64
C ASP A 829 17.30 -23.66 -23.55
N ILE A 830 16.74 -22.89 -22.60
CA ILE A 830 17.16 -21.49 -22.33
C ILE A 830 18.61 -21.44 -21.86
N LEU A 831 19.01 -22.34 -20.95
CA LEU A 831 20.42 -22.45 -20.56
C LEU A 831 21.29 -22.74 -21.78
N THR A 832 20.91 -23.75 -22.58
CA THR A 832 21.67 -24.20 -23.75
C THR A 832 21.81 -23.12 -24.82
N ALA A 833 20.75 -22.35 -25.09
CA ALA A 833 20.75 -21.23 -26.02
C ALA A 833 21.55 -20.01 -25.52
N SER A 834 21.64 -19.83 -24.19
CA SER A 834 22.36 -18.70 -23.58
C SER A 834 23.87 -18.93 -23.42
N LEU A 835 24.32 -20.20 -23.39
CA LEU A 835 25.73 -20.59 -23.25
C LEU A 835 26.73 -19.82 -24.13
N PRO A 836 26.45 -19.51 -25.42
CA PRO A 836 27.42 -18.81 -26.28
C PRO A 836 27.69 -17.35 -25.89
N TYR A 837 26.82 -16.74 -25.08
CA TYR A 837 26.85 -15.31 -24.77
C TYR A 837 27.44 -14.98 -23.39
N TRP A 838 27.52 -15.97 -22.48
CA TRP A 838 28.03 -15.76 -21.11
C TRP A 838 29.55 -15.61 -21.08
N ALA A 839 30.01 -14.37 -21.16
CA ALA A 839 31.41 -13.98 -20.94
C ALA A 839 31.54 -13.07 -19.72
N SER A 840 32.65 -13.16 -19.00
CA SER A 840 33.11 -12.12 -18.08
C SER A 840 33.87 -11.07 -18.91
N VAL A 841 33.25 -9.91 -19.14
CA VAL A 841 33.82 -8.81 -19.94
C VAL A 841 34.27 -7.67 -19.03
N GLU A 842 35.23 -6.87 -19.48
CA GLU A 842 35.60 -5.61 -18.81
C GLU A 842 34.77 -4.46 -19.41
N VAL A 843 34.23 -3.60 -18.55
CA VAL A 843 33.47 -2.39 -18.92
C VAL A 843 34.10 -1.14 -18.28
N GLU A 844 33.82 0.03 -18.84
CA GLU A 844 34.47 1.30 -18.45
C GLU A 844 34.17 1.70 -17.00
N ASP A 845 32.92 1.53 -16.56
CA ASP A 845 32.46 1.90 -15.23
C ASP A 845 32.58 0.76 -14.21
N ALA A 846 33.16 1.07 -13.05
CA ALA A 846 33.22 0.17 -11.91
C ALA A 846 31.93 0.29 -11.07
N ALA A 847 31.18 -0.81 -10.96
CA ALA A 847 29.95 -0.89 -10.17
C ALA A 847 29.78 -2.27 -9.54
N GLN A 848 29.02 -2.36 -8.45
CA GLN A 848 28.65 -3.65 -7.86
C GLN A 848 27.38 -4.21 -8.47
N VAL A 849 26.32 -3.40 -8.57
CA VAL A 849 25.05 -3.83 -9.17
C VAL A 849 24.89 -3.20 -10.55
N ARG A 850 24.36 -3.96 -11.52
CA ARG A 850 23.93 -3.46 -12.84
C ARG A 850 22.62 -4.15 -13.21
N ALA A 851 21.64 -3.40 -13.69
CA ALA A 851 20.35 -3.89 -14.15
C ALA A 851 19.99 -3.26 -15.51
N ARG A 852 19.26 -4.01 -16.34
CA ARG A 852 18.71 -3.57 -17.63
C ARG A 852 17.31 -4.16 -17.81
N ILE A 853 16.41 -3.36 -18.37
CA ILE A 853 15.09 -3.75 -18.87
C ILE A 853 15.01 -3.21 -20.30
N GLY A 854 14.75 -4.07 -21.29
CA GLY A 854 14.49 -3.65 -22.66
C GLY A 854 13.12 -2.97 -22.82
N ASP A 855 12.79 -2.54 -24.04
CA ASP A 855 11.41 -2.16 -24.31
C ASP A 855 10.49 -3.39 -24.19
N LEU A 856 9.41 -3.24 -23.43
CA LEU A 856 8.44 -4.30 -23.21
C LEU A 856 7.34 -4.29 -24.30
N VAL A 857 7.19 -3.19 -25.04
CA VAL A 857 6.21 -3.07 -26.13
C VAL A 857 6.74 -3.74 -27.40
N GLY A 858 5.92 -4.56 -28.05
CA GLY A 858 6.31 -5.41 -29.18
C GLY A 858 7.12 -6.66 -28.78
N SER A 859 7.28 -6.93 -27.49
CA SER A 859 8.02 -8.09 -26.96
C SER A 859 7.12 -9.32 -26.82
N GLN A 860 7.69 -10.53 -26.86
CA GLN A 860 6.96 -11.78 -26.55
C GLN A 860 6.51 -11.85 -25.08
N LEU A 861 7.12 -11.06 -24.19
CA LEU A 861 6.67 -10.87 -22.81
C LEU A 861 5.55 -9.82 -22.64
N GLU A 862 5.22 -9.02 -23.67
CA GLU A 862 4.23 -7.94 -23.56
C GLU A 862 2.86 -8.45 -23.08
N GLY A 863 2.41 -9.58 -23.63
CA GLY A 863 1.15 -10.23 -23.25
C GLY A 863 1.12 -10.60 -21.77
N TRP A 864 2.11 -11.36 -21.30
CA TRP A 864 2.17 -11.77 -19.89
C TRP A 864 2.29 -10.59 -18.93
N VAL A 865 3.11 -9.58 -19.26
CA VAL A 865 3.21 -8.35 -18.45
C VAL A 865 1.85 -7.63 -18.42
N THR A 866 1.16 -7.59 -19.56
CA THR A 866 -0.19 -7.02 -19.69
C THR A 866 -1.20 -7.78 -18.85
N ASP A 867 -1.20 -9.11 -18.88
CA ASP A 867 -2.08 -9.96 -18.07
C ASP A 867 -1.87 -9.75 -16.57
N GLN A 868 -0.61 -9.73 -16.10
CA GLN A 868 -0.31 -9.52 -14.68
C GLN A 868 -0.72 -8.11 -14.20
N LEU A 869 -0.42 -7.07 -14.99
CA LEU A 869 -0.80 -5.70 -14.66
C LEU A 869 -2.32 -5.47 -14.79
N TYR A 870 -2.97 -6.11 -15.76
CA TYR A 870 -4.44 -6.11 -15.91
C TYR A 870 -5.11 -6.81 -14.73
N HIS A 871 -4.70 -8.04 -14.38
CA HIS A 871 -5.28 -8.81 -13.28
C HIS A 871 -5.17 -8.07 -11.94
N ARG A 872 -4.02 -7.43 -11.65
CA ARG A 872 -3.91 -6.55 -10.48
C ARG A 872 -4.86 -5.36 -10.57
N SER A 873 -4.92 -4.70 -11.73
CA SER A 873 -5.79 -3.54 -11.94
C SER A 873 -7.28 -3.88 -11.88
N SER A 874 -7.68 -5.09 -12.29
CA SER A 874 -9.05 -5.58 -12.21
C SER A 874 -9.44 -5.97 -10.78
N GLN A 875 -8.53 -6.57 -10.01
CA GLN A 875 -8.70 -6.81 -8.57
C GLN A 875 -8.91 -5.51 -7.78
N THR A 876 -8.01 -4.53 -7.91
CA THR A 876 -8.17 -3.22 -7.26
C THR A 876 -9.47 -2.51 -7.70
N SER A 877 -9.83 -2.63 -8.98
CA SER A 877 -11.10 -2.07 -9.48
C SER A 877 -12.33 -2.77 -8.90
N ALA A 878 -12.27 -4.08 -8.68
CA ALA A 878 -13.36 -4.82 -8.05
C ALA A 878 -13.49 -4.48 -6.57
N ALA A 879 -12.38 -4.30 -5.85
CA ALA A 879 -12.36 -3.88 -4.45
C ALA A 879 -13.00 -2.49 -4.26
N GLY A 880 -12.71 -1.51 -5.14
CA GLY A 880 -13.34 -0.19 -5.10
C GLY A 880 -14.87 -0.23 -5.24
N ALA A 881 -15.39 -1.05 -6.15
CA ALA A 881 -16.84 -1.26 -6.29
C ALA A 881 -17.45 -2.01 -5.08
N GLN A 882 -16.71 -2.94 -4.47
CA GLN A 882 -17.15 -3.63 -3.25
C GLN A 882 -17.20 -2.68 -2.05
N PHE A 883 -16.26 -1.73 -1.93
CA PHE A 883 -16.27 -0.68 -0.91
C PHE A 883 -17.48 0.24 -1.05
N LEU A 884 -17.73 0.76 -2.26
CA LEU A 884 -18.95 1.52 -2.58
C LEU A 884 -20.22 0.70 -2.24
N GLY A 885 -20.22 -0.58 -2.59
CA GLY A 885 -21.28 -1.54 -2.23
C GLY A 885 -21.39 -1.83 -0.73
N MET A 886 -20.34 -1.59 0.07
CA MET A 886 -20.43 -1.63 1.54
C MET A 886 -21.07 -0.35 2.07
N LEU A 887 -20.67 0.84 1.60
CA LEU A 887 -21.27 2.11 2.04
C LEU A 887 -22.79 2.12 1.86
N SER A 888 -23.28 1.70 0.69
CA SER A 888 -24.73 1.63 0.43
C SER A 888 -25.45 0.51 1.19
N ARG A 889 -24.79 -0.59 1.57
CA ARG A 889 -25.42 -1.71 2.31
C ARG A 889 -25.40 -1.56 3.83
N GLN A 890 -24.24 -1.20 4.39
CA GLN A 890 -24.03 -1.10 5.84
C GLN A 890 -24.45 0.29 6.36
N LEU A 891 -23.91 1.35 5.74
CA LEU A 891 -24.13 2.75 6.15
C LEU A 891 -25.29 3.44 5.39
N LYS A 892 -26.03 2.71 4.55
CA LYS A 892 -27.18 3.18 3.75
C LYS A 892 -26.93 4.46 2.95
N VAL A 893 -25.67 4.74 2.61
CA VAL A 893 -25.28 5.95 1.87
C VAL A 893 -25.95 5.94 0.49
N ASN A 894 -26.71 7.00 0.18
CA ASN A 894 -27.31 7.19 -1.13
C ASN A 894 -26.21 7.08 -2.21
N PRO A 895 -26.37 6.23 -3.23
CA PRO A 895 -25.38 6.09 -4.29
C PRO A 895 -24.88 7.41 -4.91
N ASP A 896 -25.77 8.40 -5.10
CA ASP A 896 -25.41 9.73 -5.62
C ASP A 896 -24.40 10.49 -4.75
N GLN A 897 -24.32 10.14 -3.46
CA GLN A 897 -23.47 10.78 -2.46
C GLN A 897 -22.23 9.94 -2.10
N ALA A 898 -22.18 8.66 -2.47
CA ALA A 898 -21.15 7.72 -2.00
C ALA A 898 -19.72 8.11 -2.42
N MET A 899 -19.55 8.72 -3.60
CA MET A 899 -18.26 9.27 -4.04
C MET A 899 -17.82 10.48 -3.20
N GLY A 900 -18.75 11.29 -2.70
CA GLY A 900 -18.46 12.38 -1.76
C GLY A 900 -18.08 11.86 -0.38
N SER A 901 -18.81 10.85 0.12
CA SER A 901 -18.49 10.18 1.39
C SER A 901 -17.10 9.53 1.39
N ILE A 902 -16.60 9.07 0.25
CA ILE A 902 -15.23 8.58 0.09
C ILE A 902 -14.19 9.68 0.36
N ALA A 903 -14.39 10.88 -0.19
CA ALA A 903 -13.48 12.01 0.02
C ALA A 903 -13.49 12.47 1.49
N ASP A 904 -14.64 12.43 2.16
CA ASP A 904 -14.76 12.64 3.62
C ASP A 904 -13.98 11.59 4.43
N ILE A 905 -14.11 10.30 4.08
CA ILE A 905 -13.51 9.17 4.81
C ILE A 905 -11.99 9.09 4.59
N PHE A 906 -11.49 9.21 3.36
CA PHE A 906 -10.08 8.98 3.03
C PHE A 906 -9.29 10.26 2.70
N GLY A 907 -9.94 11.41 2.52
CA GLY A 907 -9.28 12.65 2.09
C GLY A 907 -8.76 12.61 0.65
N THR A 908 -9.16 11.61 -0.13
CA THR A 908 -8.73 11.33 -1.51
C THR A 908 -9.89 10.72 -2.30
N ASP A 909 -9.88 10.85 -3.62
CA ASP A 909 -10.92 10.24 -4.48
C ASP A 909 -10.63 8.76 -4.73
N LEU A 910 -11.67 7.92 -4.76
CA LEU A 910 -11.58 6.56 -5.29
C LEU A 910 -11.58 6.61 -6.84
N GLN A 911 -10.66 5.90 -7.47
CA GLN A 911 -10.52 5.78 -8.92
C GLN A 911 -10.65 4.31 -9.36
N CYS A 912 -11.19 4.09 -10.56
CA CYS A 912 -11.07 2.78 -11.22
C CYS A 912 -9.68 2.64 -11.83
N THR A 913 -8.91 1.65 -11.38
CA THR A 913 -7.58 1.30 -11.89
C THR A 913 -7.59 0.83 -13.36
N LEU A 914 -8.74 0.40 -13.89
CA LEU A 914 -8.96 0.12 -15.32
C LEU A 914 -9.39 1.36 -16.13
N GLY A 915 -9.24 2.58 -15.59
CA GLY A 915 -9.53 3.84 -16.28
C GLY A 915 -11.02 4.22 -16.41
N GLY A 916 -11.95 3.37 -15.94
CA GLY A 916 -13.38 3.64 -15.98
C GLY A 916 -13.89 4.60 -14.91
N ARG A 917 -15.21 4.74 -14.82
CA ARG A 917 -15.93 5.45 -13.74
C ARG A 917 -16.86 4.47 -13.03
N TYR A 918 -16.95 4.56 -11.70
CA TYR A 918 -17.93 3.76 -10.96
C TYR A 918 -19.34 4.33 -11.17
N LEU A 919 -20.29 3.44 -11.42
CA LEU A 919 -21.71 3.71 -11.57
C LEU A 919 -22.51 2.76 -10.69
N TYR A 920 -23.61 3.23 -10.12
CA TYR A 920 -24.56 2.39 -9.41
C TYR A 920 -25.59 1.82 -10.39
N ASP A 921 -25.77 0.52 -10.34
CA ASP A 921 -26.82 -0.21 -11.02
C ASP A 921 -27.99 -0.39 -10.05
N ALA A 922 -29.09 0.32 -10.32
CA ALA A 922 -30.26 0.34 -9.45
C ALA A 922 -31.11 -0.94 -9.53
N ASP A 923 -31.18 -1.57 -10.71
CA ASP A 923 -31.98 -2.78 -10.92
C ASP A 923 -31.30 -4.01 -10.28
N ALA A 924 -29.97 -4.10 -10.39
CA ALA A 924 -29.16 -5.16 -9.81
C ALA A 924 -28.49 -4.76 -8.47
N PHE A 925 -28.89 -3.63 -7.87
CA PHE A 925 -28.46 -3.12 -6.56
C PHE A 925 -26.96 -3.28 -6.27
N HIS A 926 -26.09 -2.89 -7.21
CA HIS A 926 -24.63 -3.03 -7.07
C HIS A 926 -23.86 -1.91 -7.78
N TRP A 927 -22.56 -1.81 -7.48
CA TRP A 927 -21.66 -0.88 -8.16
C TRP A 927 -20.85 -1.62 -9.23
N LYS A 928 -20.69 -0.99 -10.39
CA LYS A 928 -19.87 -1.47 -11.51
C LYS A 928 -19.04 -0.33 -12.10
N SER A 929 -18.01 -0.66 -12.89
CA SER A 929 -17.23 0.36 -13.62
C SER A 929 -17.65 0.42 -15.09
N THR A 930 -17.58 1.60 -15.71
CA THR A 930 -17.73 1.75 -17.18
C THR A 930 -16.64 1.01 -17.98
N ALA A 931 -15.55 0.58 -17.33
CA ALA A 931 -14.53 -0.27 -17.93
C ALA A 931 -14.92 -1.76 -17.96
N TRP A 932 -16.08 -2.14 -17.43
CA TRP A 932 -16.54 -3.53 -17.39
C TRP A 932 -17.72 -3.73 -18.35
N ALA A 933 -17.67 -4.78 -19.17
CA ALA A 933 -18.79 -5.18 -20.03
C ALA A 933 -19.94 -5.87 -19.26
N ALA A 934 -19.72 -6.21 -17.98
CA ALA A 934 -20.64 -6.94 -17.12
C ALA A 934 -20.53 -6.48 -15.65
N ASN A 935 -21.26 -7.13 -14.75
CA ASN A 935 -21.33 -6.80 -13.31
C ASN A 935 -20.02 -7.10 -12.53
N ARG A 936 -18.96 -7.52 -13.22
CA ARG A 936 -17.59 -7.79 -12.73
C ARG A 936 -16.60 -7.43 -13.86
N PRO A 937 -15.34 -7.09 -13.57
CA PRO A 937 -14.33 -6.95 -14.62
C PRO A 937 -14.16 -8.29 -15.37
N PRO A 938 -13.85 -8.26 -16.67
CA PRO A 938 -13.35 -9.44 -17.40
C PRO A 938 -12.14 -10.07 -16.70
N ILE A 939 -11.99 -11.38 -16.81
CA ILE A 939 -10.83 -12.12 -16.26
C ILE A 939 -9.57 -11.75 -17.04
N ASP A 940 -9.69 -11.74 -18.36
CA ASP A 940 -8.63 -11.47 -19.33
C ASP A 940 -8.67 -10.00 -19.80
N PRO A 941 -7.54 -9.41 -20.23
CA PRO A 941 -7.53 -8.03 -20.73
C PRO A 941 -8.37 -7.89 -22.03
N PRO A 942 -9.16 -6.81 -22.18
CA PRO A 942 -9.87 -6.56 -23.43
C PRO A 942 -8.91 -6.19 -24.56
N LEU A 943 -9.30 -6.50 -25.81
CA LEU A 943 -8.51 -6.21 -27.01
C LEU A 943 -8.10 -4.73 -27.07
N GLY A 944 -6.80 -4.46 -27.16
CA GLY A 944 -6.24 -3.10 -27.19
C GLY A 944 -6.01 -2.45 -25.82
N TYR A 945 -6.13 -3.19 -24.71
CA TYR A 945 -5.74 -2.69 -23.39
C TYR A 945 -4.21 -2.59 -23.26
N THR A 946 -3.70 -1.37 -23.06
CA THR A 946 -2.28 -1.10 -22.73
C THR A 946 -2.16 -0.66 -21.26
N PRO A 947 -1.45 -1.41 -20.39
CA PRO A 947 -1.21 -1.05 -19.01
C PRO A 947 -0.55 0.34 -18.87
N PRO A 948 -0.87 1.14 -17.83
CA PRO A 948 -0.32 2.51 -17.68
C PRO A 948 1.20 2.63 -17.74
N LEU A 949 1.94 1.62 -17.28
CA LEU A 949 3.40 1.55 -17.40
C LEU A 949 3.88 1.47 -18.87
N LEU A 950 3.23 0.63 -19.68
CA LEU A 950 3.62 0.38 -21.07
C LEU A 950 3.22 1.52 -22.02
N GLN A 951 2.39 2.46 -21.56
CA GLN A 951 2.05 3.65 -22.35
C GLN A 951 3.25 4.59 -22.56
N TRP A 952 4.23 4.60 -21.64
CA TRP A 952 5.37 5.53 -21.67
C TRP A 952 6.74 4.84 -21.58
N PHE A 953 6.90 3.74 -20.84
CA PHE A 953 8.20 3.14 -20.59
C PHE A 953 8.72 2.36 -21.81
N ARG A 954 9.92 2.72 -22.31
CA ARG A 954 10.57 2.10 -23.49
C ARG A 954 11.89 1.39 -23.14
N GLY A 955 12.04 0.99 -21.87
CA GLY A 955 13.25 0.36 -21.34
C GLY A 955 14.11 1.31 -20.50
N GLY A 956 15.16 0.75 -19.93
CA GLY A 956 16.13 1.48 -19.12
C GLY A 956 17.22 0.59 -18.53
N GLN A 957 18.22 1.23 -17.94
CA GLN A 957 19.33 0.58 -17.24
C GLN A 957 19.67 1.33 -15.96
N ALA A 958 20.22 0.63 -14.98
CA ALA A 958 20.68 1.22 -13.73
C ALA A 958 21.95 0.53 -13.22
N THR A 959 22.82 1.29 -12.55
CA THR A 959 23.99 0.78 -11.84
C THR A 959 23.96 1.27 -10.40
N LEU A 960 24.56 0.50 -9.48
CA LEU A 960 24.80 0.93 -8.11
C LEU A 960 26.26 0.65 -7.75
N THR A 961 26.93 1.70 -7.29
CA THR A 961 28.33 1.65 -6.84
C THR A 961 28.42 2.11 -5.40
N GLN A 962 28.90 1.23 -4.52
CA GLN A 962 29.20 1.56 -3.13
C GLN A 962 30.71 1.74 -2.96
N TYR A 963 31.11 2.94 -2.54
CA TYR A 963 32.46 3.28 -2.10
C TYR A 963 32.53 3.27 -0.57
N ASP A 964 33.71 3.53 0.00
CA ASP A 964 33.89 3.57 1.46
C ASP A 964 33.16 4.76 2.13
N ASP A 965 33.03 5.87 1.38
CA ASP A 965 32.53 7.17 1.85
C ASP A 965 31.23 7.63 1.17
N ARG A 966 30.67 6.84 0.24
CA ARG A 966 29.43 7.17 -0.50
C ARG A 966 28.77 5.98 -1.21
N VAL A 967 27.49 6.13 -1.55
CA VAL A 967 26.78 5.26 -2.52
C VAL A 967 26.29 6.12 -3.67
N VAL A 968 26.48 5.63 -4.89
CA VAL A 968 26.03 6.24 -6.15
C VAL A 968 25.09 5.27 -6.86
N VAL A 969 24.01 5.79 -7.44
CA VAL A 969 23.06 5.10 -8.32
C VAL A 969 22.88 5.95 -9.57
N ASP A 970 23.35 5.44 -10.71
CA ASP A 970 23.08 6.01 -12.03
C ASP A 970 21.98 5.19 -12.71
N ALA A 971 21.00 5.85 -13.29
CA ALA A 971 19.95 5.21 -14.08
C ALA A 971 19.64 6.02 -15.35
N VAL A 972 19.34 5.31 -16.43
CA VAL A 972 18.90 5.88 -17.70
C VAL A 972 17.58 5.21 -18.06
N VAL A 973 16.53 6.00 -18.27
CA VAL A 973 15.19 5.53 -18.66
C VAL A 973 14.81 6.19 -19.98
N ASP A 974 14.41 5.39 -20.96
CA ASP A 974 13.87 5.90 -22.22
C ASP A 974 12.34 5.95 -22.12
N ALA A 975 11.77 7.12 -22.37
CA ALA A 975 10.35 7.40 -22.18
C ALA A 975 9.72 7.98 -23.46
N GLN A 976 8.65 7.34 -23.91
CA GLN A 976 7.70 7.91 -24.86
C GLN A 976 6.78 8.89 -24.14
N ARG A 977 6.53 10.06 -24.74
CA ARG A 977 5.47 10.98 -24.31
C ARG A 977 4.21 10.83 -25.18
N GLN A 978 3.08 11.30 -24.63
CA GLN A 978 1.75 11.29 -25.25
C GLN A 978 1.46 12.63 -25.96
#